data_AF-A0AAV5SH04-F1
#
_entry.id   AF-A0AAV5SH04-F1
#
_cell.length_a   1.000
_cell.length_b   1.000
_cell.length_c   1.000
_cell.angle_alpha   90.00
_cell.angle_beta   90.00
_cell.angle_gamma   90.00
#
_symmetry.space_group_name_H-M   'P 1'
#
loop_
_entity.id
_entity.type
_entity.pdbx_description
1 polymer ?
#
loop_
_entity_poly.entity_id
_entity_poly.type
_entity_poly.pdbx_seq_one_letter_code
_entity_poly.pdbx_strand_id
1 'polypeptide(L)'
;MPGVHMNDELRDRLYKIDSFVQLRPELTDGVRMAGELQKLYRTVEDVDLFVGGLAEKPVKGGLVGKTFACILGHQFQKNGMAPSQFTEKQLMEIRKTSMSRILCENGRLDTIQPHAFEMEDDFDNNAVPCDMLHTIDLSHWRDESNSLEIPVSMESVKKAFEIGQKEVEERRRREAHNIKRNQQAFKDGDPLVSYGKMMRAKREAIELSQISKILLASSQALLNDQQALIGKDGLPLKLDRRTLQTILPQIDVSEFIGNFTALLGEQGSVNKCLPKALPCDHTSPYRTYSGWCNNLFNPQFGNAFGPLRHLLKPSYEDDRYSLMIMQFGQVLDHEVTHSPTERGPNDEILNCTRCDSQTTLSVHCMPLPVPENDPHFPTHFMGERRCLPFARSLLGQLNLGYRNQLNQLTAFLDGSVIYGATKCEANHLRMFRGGLMNFTNLGHHNPMALPQGKQEQDCRSSPKFQCFVAGDERNSHQPALTVMHNIFLREHNRIAAEIERLNPQWDDEKIYQETRRIVSAEFQHITYSEYLPKLIGTRLMAKHDLQPKIDGFFKGYNRSCDASISHPFATAAFRFGHTLIRRMFPRMDSAFHNMSAPVDLAEHFNNVEPIYDNTAGGMDSLLMGLLGTPSMAFDRHITDAVRNHLFARRGHATSGMDLITINILRARDHGVQPYNDLREFCGLKKARSWGDLSPSMDQTSIDALRKVRDRSLWIHYVYDHVDDIDIFPGLLSELPIKGALMPPTMACIIAEQFERLKKCDRFYYENDLPYTKFSQEQLNEIRKVTLGSILCANARSMIKVQPDVFIMPDELTNAQVPCRDFAKLDLKPWTDRPTCFIDDRHVLRGDSMKRSPCHSCTCTADGPRCRSLYISNCKQLLKDYSIEEVKKDMACVIQCATLIKEKTNDF
;
A
#
# COMPACT_ATOMS: atom_id res chain seq x y z
N MET A 1 -30.79 30.86 -6.71
CA MET A 1 -31.46 32.01 -7.35
C MET A 1 -32.97 31.85 -7.13
N PRO A 2 -33.77 32.93 -7.06
CA PRO A 2 -33.39 34.35 -7.16
C PRO A 2 -32.51 34.81 -5.98
N GLY A 3 -32.11 36.08 -5.98
CA GLY A 3 -31.27 36.65 -4.93
C GLY A 3 -32.11 37.33 -3.86
N VAL A 4 -31.71 37.16 -2.58
CA VAL A 4 -32.04 38.15 -1.55
C VAL A 4 -31.12 39.34 -1.78
N HIS A 5 -31.60 40.34 -2.52
CA HIS A 5 -31.11 41.69 -2.28
C HIS A 5 -31.41 42.01 -0.82
N MET A 6 -30.37 42.24 -0.02
CA MET A 6 -30.55 42.84 1.29
C MET A 6 -30.99 44.28 1.01
N ASN A 7 -32.30 44.52 1.11
CA ASN A 7 -32.94 45.76 0.67
C ASN A 7 -32.27 46.96 1.35
N ASP A 8 -31.77 47.94 0.59
CA ASP A 8 -30.95 49.03 1.13
C ASP A 8 -31.71 49.87 2.19
N GLU A 9 -33.05 49.86 2.17
CA GLU A 9 -33.91 50.44 3.21
C GLU A 9 -33.64 49.89 4.63
N LEU A 10 -33.10 48.67 4.78
CA LEU A 10 -32.76 48.09 6.09
C LEU A 10 -31.45 48.64 6.67
N ARG A 11 -30.68 49.42 5.91
CA ARG A 11 -29.38 49.95 6.34
C ARG A 11 -29.49 51.19 7.23
N ASP A 12 -30.59 51.94 7.11
CA ASP A 12 -30.78 53.28 7.69
C ASP A 12 -31.60 53.31 9.00
N ARG A 13 -31.92 52.16 9.62
CA ARG A 13 -32.68 52.10 10.90
C ARG A 13 -32.12 51.14 11.96
N LEU A 14 -30.81 51.02 12.07
CA LEU A 14 -30.18 50.48 13.29
C LEU A 14 -30.18 51.55 14.39
N TYR A 15 -31.23 51.57 15.22
CA TYR A 15 -31.23 52.30 16.49
C TYR A 15 -30.12 51.73 17.40
N LYS A 16 -29.08 52.52 17.66
CA LYS A 16 -28.04 52.17 18.63
C LYS A 16 -28.61 52.25 20.06
N ILE A 17 -28.28 51.26 20.89
CA ILE A 17 -28.74 51.17 22.28
C ILE A 17 -27.61 51.66 23.18
N ASP A 18 -27.71 52.90 23.64
CA ASP A 18 -26.63 53.61 24.34
C ASP A 18 -26.79 53.61 25.88
N SER A 19 -27.92 53.10 26.41
CA SER A 19 -28.21 53.08 27.84
C SER A 19 -28.99 51.83 28.27
N PHE A 20 -28.77 51.35 29.50
CA PHE A 20 -29.49 50.20 30.05
C PHE A 20 -31.01 50.41 30.06
N VAL A 21 -31.47 51.66 30.11
CA VAL A 21 -32.89 52.02 29.99
C VAL A 21 -33.44 51.75 28.58
N GLN A 22 -32.65 52.01 27.53
CA GLN A 22 -33.00 51.66 26.15
C GLN A 22 -32.87 50.15 25.87
N LEU A 23 -32.05 49.40 26.63
CA LEU A 23 -31.94 47.95 26.49
C LEU A 23 -33.17 47.20 27.05
N ARG A 24 -33.92 47.80 27.98
CA ARG A 24 -35.09 47.19 28.66
C ARG A 24 -36.11 46.48 27.73
N PRO A 25 -36.51 47.01 26.55
CA PRO A 25 -37.48 46.33 25.69
C PRO A 25 -36.95 45.04 25.06
N GLU A 26 -35.62 44.93 24.97
CA GLU A 26 -34.88 43.81 24.37
C GLU A 26 -34.42 42.77 25.40
N LEU A 27 -34.78 42.92 26.69
CA LEU A 27 -34.37 42.04 27.79
C LEU A 27 -35.53 41.23 28.39
N THR A 28 -35.21 40.05 28.89
CA THR A 28 -36.09 39.25 29.75
C THR A 28 -36.20 39.90 31.13
N ASP A 29 -37.42 40.17 31.61
CA ASP A 29 -37.70 41.03 32.79
C ASP A 29 -36.90 42.34 32.77
N GLY A 30 -37.04 43.08 31.66
CA GLY A 30 -36.09 44.13 31.30
C GLY A 30 -35.87 45.25 32.31
N VAL A 31 -36.83 45.56 33.19
CA VAL A 31 -36.61 46.56 34.26
C VAL A 31 -35.62 46.04 35.30
N ARG A 32 -35.83 44.80 35.77
CA ARG A 32 -34.94 44.13 36.72
C ARG A 32 -33.60 43.80 36.09
N MET A 33 -33.62 43.18 34.90
CA MET A 33 -32.42 42.72 34.21
C MET A 33 -31.51 43.88 33.81
N ALA A 34 -32.05 44.99 33.29
CA ALA A 34 -31.27 46.20 33.07
C ALA A 34 -30.70 46.76 34.39
N GLY A 35 -31.43 46.63 35.50
CA GLY A 35 -30.97 47.06 36.82
C GLY A 35 -29.82 46.22 37.37
N GLU A 36 -29.84 44.89 37.20
CA GLU A 36 -28.72 44.02 37.59
C GLU A 36 -27.53 44.18 36.63
N LEU A 37 -27.77 44.26 35.31
CA LEU A 37 -26.72 44.56 34.34
C LEU A 37 -26.05 45.91 34.62
N GLN A 38 -26.80 46.95 35.01
CA GLN A 38 -26.24 48.26 35.38
C GLN A 38 -25.41 48.26 36.68
N LYS A 39 -25.53 47.23 37.54
CA LYS A 39 -24.62 47.05 38.70
C LYS A 39 -23.31 46.36 38.32
N LEU A 40 -23.35 45.49 37.31
CA LEU A 40 -22.24 44.63 36.89
C LEU A 40 -21.41 45.25 35.76
N TYR A 41 -22.08 45.98 34.85
CA TYR A 41 -21.53 46.57 33.64
C TYR A 41 -21.70 48.09 33.67
N ARG A 42 -20.68 48.81 33.19
CA ARG A 42 -20.63 50.28 33.30
C ARG A 42 -21.49 50.98 32.24
N THR A 43 -21.54 50.40 31.03
CA THR A 43 -22.36 50.83 29.89
C THR A 43 -22.93 49.61 29.19
N VAL A 44 -23.88 49.82 28.26
CA VAL A 44 -24.47 48.72 27.47
C VAL A 44 -23.42 48.04 26.58
N GLU A 45 -22.44 48.80 26.11
CA GLU A 45 -21.36 48.31 25.24
C GLU A 45 -20.37 47.39 25.98
N ASP A 46 -20.35 47.45 27.32
CA ASP A 46 -19.52 46.58 28.16
C ASP A 46 -20.16 45.20 28.44
N VAL A 47 -21.45 45.00 28.12
CA VAL A 47 -22.17 43.75 28.43
C VAL A 47 -21.62 42.60 27.60
N ASP A 48 -20.99 41.61 28.26
CA ASP A 48 -20.43 40.43 27.61
C ASP A 48 -21.45 39.76 26.68
N LEU A 49 -21.04 39.44 25.44
CA LEU A 49 -21.90 38.79 24.44
C LEU A 49 -22.69 37.58 24.98
N PHE A 50 -22.08 36.80 25.88
CA PHE A 50 -22.76 35.64 26.47
C PHE A 50 -23.78 36.02 27.54
N VAL A 51 -23.50 37.04 28.36
CA VAL A 51 -24.43 37.52 29.39
C VAL A 51 -25.55 38.34 28.76
N GLY A 52 -25.24 39.21 27.80
CA GLY A 52 -26.21 39.94 26.99
C GLY A 52 -27.11 39.01 26.17
N GLY A 53 -26.53 38.03 25.45
CA GLY A 53 -27.30 37.08 24.63
C GLY A 53 -28.22 36.13 25.40
N LEU A 54 -27.95 35.92 26.70
CA LEU A 54 -28.84 35.20 27.64
C LEU A 54 -29.83 36.12 28.37
N ALA A 55 -29.45 37.37 28.64
CA ALA A 55 -30.32 38.37 29.26
C ALA A 55 -31.33 38.96 28.26
N GLU A 56 -31.00 38.95 26.97
CA GLU A 56 -31.89 39.28 25.86
C GLU A 56 -33.20 38.51 25.95
N LYS A 57 -34.28 39.17 25.54
CA LYS A 57 -35.58 38.54 25.36
C LYS A 57 -35.52 37.58 24.17
N PRO A 58 -35.91 36.30 24.32
CA PRO A 58 -35.87 35.37 23.21
C PRO A 58 -36.70 35.85 22.02
N VAL A 59 -36.22 35.57 20.81
CA VAL A 59 -36.98 35.82 19.57
C VAL A 59 -38.27 35.00 19.58
N LYS A 60 -39.33 35.47 18.91
CA LYS A 60 -40.63 34.77 18.87
C LYS A 60 -40.45 33.36 18.30
N GLY A 61 -40.67 32.33 19.13
CA GLY A 61 -40.50 30.92 18.76
C GLY A 61 -39.06 30.38 18.91
N GLY A 62 -38.16 31.11 19.56
CA GLY A 62 -36.79 30.65 19.86
C GLY A 62 -36.48 30.70 21.36
N LEU A 63 -35.42 30.00 21.76
CA LEU A 63 -34.92 29.97 23.14
C LEU A 63 -33.82 31.00 23.44
N VAL A 64 -33.40 31.79 22.43
CA VAL A 64 -32.27 32.72 22.50
C VAL A 64 -32.62 34.11 21.97
N GLY A 65 -31.90 35.12 22.43
CA GLY A 65 -32.02 36.51 21.96
C GLY A 65 -31.71 36.71 20.48
N LYS A 66 -32.02 37.91 19.98
CA LYS A 66 -31.76 38.34 18.59
C LYS A 66 -30.29 38.18 18.20
N THR A 67 -29.37 38.53 19.10
CA THR A 67 -27.93 38.49 18.83
C THR A 67 -27.42 37.06 18.70
N PHE A 68 -27.83 36.16 19.60
CA PHE A 68 -27.50 34.74 19.53
C PHE A 68 -28.15 34.04 18.32
N ALA A 69 -29.42 34.34 18.00
CA ALA A 69 -30.08 33.82 16.82
C ALA A 69 -29.33 34.18 15.52
N CYS A 70 -28.86 35.42 15.41
CA CYS A 70 -28.03 35.89 14.29
C CYS A 70 -26.70 35.11 14.18
N ILE A 71 -25.97 34.98 15.28
CA ILE A 71 -24.67 34.30 15.32
C ILE A 71 -24.79 32.82 14.97
N LEU A 72 -25.77 32.11 15.56
CA LEU A 72 -26.02 30.70 15.26
C LEU A 72 -26.42 30.52 13.79
N GLY A 73 -27.34 31.33 13.27
CA GLY A 73 -27.76 31.32 11.87
C GLY A 73 -26.58 31.48 10.90
N HIS A 74 -25.69 32.44 11.15
CA HIS A 74 -24.51 32.65 10.30
C HIS A 74 -23.48 31.51 10.36
N GLN A 75 -23.35 30.80 11.49
CA GLN A 75 -22.45 29.65 11.58
C GLN A 75 -23.02 28.44 10.83
N PHE A 76 -24.30 28.11 11.01
CA PHE A 76 -24.93 27.02 10.26
C PHE A 76 -24.99 27.30 8.76
N GLN A 77 -25.18 28.56 8.33
CA GLN A 77 -25.12 28.96 6.93
C GLN A 77 -23.75 28.69 6.28
N LYS A 78 -22.64 28.86 7.00
CA LYS A 78 -21.27 28.62 6.47
C LYS A 78 -20.96 27.15 6.21
N ASN A 79 -21.67 26.22 6.85
CA ASN A 79 -21.47 24.78 6.65
C ASN A 79 -22.22 24.23 5.41
N GLY A 80 -23.07 25.02 4.76
CA GLY A 80 -24.04 24.56 3.75
C GLY A 80 -23.70 24.81 2.28
N MET A 81 -22.43 24.71 1.86
CA MET A 81 -22.01 25.04 0.47
C MET A 81 -21.31 23.89 -0.29
N ALA A 82 -21.85 22.67 -0.17
CA ALA A 82 -21.58 21.57 -1.10
C ALA A 82 -22.90 21.12 -1.76
N PRO A 83 -22.92 20.80 -3.07
CA PRO A 83 -24.13 20.28 -3.72
C PRO A 83 -24.48 18.89 -3.15
N SER A 84 -25.76 18.72 -2.80
CA SER A 84 -26.31 17.42 -2.37
C SER A 84 -25.99 16.34 -3.39
N GLN A 85 -25.48 15.19 -2.91
CA GLN A 85 -25.35 13.98 -3.73
C GLN A 85 -26.67 13.19 -3.80
N PHE A 86 -27.64 13.50 -2.93
CA PHE A 86 -28.99 12.95 -2.99
C PHE A 86 -29.83 13.69 -4.03
N THR A 87 -30.66 12.93 -4.76
CA THR A 87 -31.65 13.47 -5.70
C THR A 87 -32.77 14.23 -4.98
N GLU A 88 -33.54 15.06 -5.69
CA GLU A 88 -34.67 15.77 -5.06
C GLU A 88 -35.69 14.83 -4.43
N LYS A 89 -35.96 13.68 -5.05
CA LYS A 89 -36.80 12.61 -4.51
C LYS A 89 -36.27 12.07 -3.17
N GLN A 90 -34.99 11.72 -3.12
CA GLN A 90 -34.31 11.28 -1.89
C GLN A 90 -34.32 12.37 -0.81
N LEU A 91 -34.15 13.64 -1.18
CA LEU A 91 -34.26 14.78 -0.26
C LEU A 91 -35.68 15.01 0.26
N MET A 92 -36.73 14.73 -0.52
CA MET A 92 -38.12 14.77 -0.06
C MET A 92 -38.41 13.67 0.97
N GLU A 93 -37.87 12.47 0.76
CA GLU A 93 -38.02 11.35 1.70
C GLU A 93 -37.23 11.56 3.00
N ILE A 94 -35.98 12.04 2.95
CA ILE A 94 -35.20 12.43 4.15
C ILE A 94 -35.97 13.46 5.01
N ARG A 95 -36.70 14.39 4.39
CA ARG A 95 -37.47 15.43 5.08
C ARG A 95 -38.70 14.92 5.83
N LYS A 96 -39.11 13.65 5.67
CA LYS A 96 -40.18 13.04 6.46
C LYS A 96 -39.71 12.56 7.84
N THR A 97 -38.41 12.32 8.02
CA THR A 97 -37.87 11.75 9.26
C THR A 97 -37.87 12.78 10.40
N SER A 98 -38.50 12.44 11.53
CA SER A 98 -38.43 13.20 12.78
C SER A 98 -37.53 12.52 13.82
N MET A 99 -37.10 13.27 14.85
CA MET A 99 -36.38 12.67 15.98
C MET A 99 -37.25 11.64 16.72
N SER A 100 -38.56 11.90 16.85
CA SER A 100 -39.51 10.95 17.43
C SER A 100 -39.57 9.63 16.67
N ARG A 101 -39.53 9.66 15.32
CA ARG A 101 -39.48 8.45 14.49
C ARG A 101 -38.20 7.63 14.77
N ILE A 102 -37.06 8.29 14.85
CA ILE A 102 -35.76 7.65 15.17
C ILE A 102 -35.81 7.01 16.57
N LEU A 103 -36.40 7.69 17.55
CA LEU A 103 -36.55 7.18 18.92
C LEU A 103 -37.51 5.99 19.01
N CYS A 104 -38.62 5.98 18.26
CA CYS A 104 -39.49 4.81 18.13
C CYS A 104 -38.72 3.58 17.60
N GLU A 105 -38.04 3.73 16.46
CA GLU A 105 -37.38 2.62 15.76
C GLU A 105 -36.21 2.01 16.54
N ASN A 106 -35.57 2.77 17.45
CA ASN A 106 -34.36 2.35 18.16
C ASN A 106 -34.56 2.20 19.68
N GLY A 107 -35.59 2.82 20.26
CA GLY A 107 -35.75 2.97 21.72
C GLY A 107 -36.65 1.95 22.41
N ARG A 108 -37.36 1.10 21.67
CA ARG A 108 -38.45 0.23 22.19
C ARG A 108 -39.57 1.04 22.84
N LEU A 109 -40.07 2.05 22.13
CA LEU A 109 -41.22 2.86 22.53
C LEU A 109 -42.42 2.46 21.68
N ASP A 110 -43.58 2.24 22.32
CA ASP A 110 -44.84 1.97 21.62
C ASP A 110 -45.57 3.28 21.24
N THR A 111 -45.35 4.34 22.04
CA THR A 111 -45.89 5.69 21.86
C THR A 111 -44.82 6.74 22.15
N ILE A 112 -44.91 7.90 21.49
CA ILE A 112 -44.07 9.09 21.74
C ILE A 112 -44.77 10.33 21.18
N GLN A 113 -44.46 11.52 21.69
CA GLN A 113 -44.97 12.77 21.13
C GLN A 113 -44.30 13.12 19.77
N PRO A 114 -45.01 13.69 18.78
CA PRO A 114 -44.47 14.00 17.44
C PRO A 114 -43.22 14.89 17.43
N HIS A 115 -43.08 15.78 18.42
CA HIS A 115 -41.97 16.71 18.58
C HIS A 115 -41.13 16.36 19.83
N ALA A 116 -40.23 15.37 19.72
CA ALA A 116 -39.38 14.88 20.83
C ALA A 116 -38.44 15.91 21.50
N PHE A 117 -38.35 17.14 21.01
CA PHE A 117 -37.62 18.24 21.67
C PHE A 117 -38.52 19.16 22.50
N GLU A 118 -39.82 18.92 22.46
CA GLU A 118 -40.85 19.65 23.18
C GLU A 118 -41.53 18.71 24.19
N MET A 119 -42.05 19.28 25.28
CA MET A 119 -42.78 18.49 26.29
C MET A 119 -44.13 18.05 25.72
N GLU A 120 -44.67 16.95 26.26
CA GLU A 120 -46.00 16.47 25.88
C GLU A 120 -47.09 17.44 26.36
N ASP A 121 -48.10 17.67 25.52
CA ASP A 121 -49.31 18.46 25.84
C ASP A 121 -50.58 17.84 25.24
N ASP A 122 -51.75 18.24 25.74
CA ASP A 122 -53.06 17.68 25.36
C ASP A 122 -53.56 18.13 23.95
N PHE A 123 -52.80 18.91 23.19
CA PHE A 123 -53.27 19.62 21.99
C PHE A 123 -52.49 19.29 20.71
N ASP A 124 -51.25 19.76 20.60
CA ASP A 124 -50.44 19.74 19.37
C ASP A 124 -49.27 18.74 19.47
N ASN A 125 -48.89 18.33 20.69
CA ASN A 125 -47.75 17.43 20.94
C ASN A 125 -48.08 16.32 21.96
N ASN A 126 -49.23 15.65 21.80
CA ASN A 126 -49.61 14.49 22.63
C ASN A 126 -48.88 13.21 22.22
N ALA A 127 -48.72 12.23 23.12
CA ALA A 127 -48.12 10.94 22.76
C ALA A 127 -48.99 10.17 21.76
N VAL A 128 -48.41 9.87 20.58
CA VAL A 128 -49.04 9.07 19.53
C VAL A 128 -48.37 7.70 19.40
N PRO A 129 -49.12 6.64 19.05
CA PRO A 129 -48.56 5.39 18.54
C PRO A 129 -47.49 5.61 17.47
N CYS A 130 -46.34 4.95 17.64
CA CYS A 130 -45.16 5.11 16.77
C CYS A 130 -45.43 4.85 15.28
N ASP A 131 -46.42 4.01 14.95
CA ASP A 131 -46.84 3.71 13.58
C ASP A 131 -47.52 4.88 12.85
N MET A 132 -48.01 5.89 13.59
CA MET A 132 -48.57 7.12 12.98
C MET A 132 -47.50 8.16 12.62
N LEU A 133 -46.24 7.95 13.03
CA LEU A 133 -45.12 8.81 12.61
C LEU A 133 -44.60 8.38 11.23
N HIS A 134 -44.50 9.34 10.31
CA HIS A 134 -44.11 9.10 8.92
C HIS A 134 -42.80 8.31 8.77
N THR A 135 -42.84 7.29 7.92
CA THR A 135 -41.68 6.52 7.48
C THR A 135 -40.95 7.23 6.33
N ILE A 136 -39.69 6.86 6.14
CA ILE A 136 -38.90 7.20 4.94
C ILE A 136 -39.12 6.12 3.87
N ASP A 137 -39.53 6.48 2.65
CA ASP A 137 -39.58 5.50 1.56
C ASP A 137 -38.20 5.32 0.93
N LEU A 138 -37.55 4.20 1.28
CA LEU A 138 -36.24 3.85 0.74
C LEU A 138 -36.27 3.44 -0.74
N SER A 139 -37.44 3.34 -1.39
CA SER A 139 -37.54 3.02 -2.84
C SER A 139 -36.73 3.98 -3.70
N HIS A 140 -36.61 5.25 -3.28
CA HIS A 140 -35.89 6.29 -4.01
C HIS A 140 -34.36 6.19 -3.90
N TRP A 141 -33.82 5.25 -3.12
CA TRP A 141 -32.40 4.86 -3.09
C TRP A 141 -32.10 3.56 -3.83
N ARG A 142 -33.11 2.96 -4.50
CA ARG A 142 -32.86 1.90 -5.47
C ARG A 142 -31.95 2.43 -6.58
N ASP A 143 -30.85 1.72 -6.83
CA ASP A 143 -29.95 2.04 -7.94
C ASP A 143 -30.62 1.62 -9.26
N GLU A 144 -31.11 2.62 -10.01
CA GLU A 144 -31.65 2.47 -11.36
C GLU A 144 -30.60 2.74 -12.45
N SER A 145 -29.31 2.66 -12.12
CA SER A 145 -28.31 2.47 -13.17
C SER A 145 -28.62 1.18 -13.93
N ASN A 146 -28.54 1.22 -15.26
CA ASN A 146 -28.76 0.06 -16.10
C ASN A 146 -27.62 -0.95 -15.88
N SER A 147 -27.74 -1.74 -14.81
CA SER A 147 -27.25 -3.11 -14.81
C SER A 147 -27.68 -3.75 -16.12
N LEU A 148 -26.70 -4.27 -16.88
CA LEU A 148 -26.98 -5.14 -18.01
C LEU A 148 -27.88 -6.25 -17.48
N GLU A 149 -29.10 -6.39 -18.00
CA GLU A 149 -30.07 -7.40 -17.54
C GLU A 149 -29.34 -8.75 -17.46
N ILE A 150 -29.03 -9.18 -16.23
CA ILE A 150 -28.14 -10.32 -16.01
C ILE A 150 -28.92 -11.55 -16.51
N PRO A 151 -28.51 -12.19 -17.61
CA PRO A 151 -29.38 -13.15 -18.31
C PRO A 151 -29.21 -14.54 -17.69
N VAL A 152 -29.29 -14.59 -16.36
CA VAL A 152 -29.05 -15.74 -15.48
C VAL A 152 -29.88 -15.52 -14.21
N SER A 153 -30.77 -16.44 -13.88
CA SER A 153 -31.50 -16.39 -12.60
C SER A 153 -30.58 -16.71 -11.42
N MET A 154 -30.87 -16.17 -10.22
CA MET A 154 -30.09 -16.51 -9.00
C MET A 154 -30.18 -18.01 -8.66
N GLU A 155 -31.25 -18.68 -9.04
CA GLU A 155 -31.37 -20.15 -9.00
C GLU A 155 -30.33 -20.83 -9.90
N SER A 156 -30.14 -20.35 -11.13
CA SER A 156 -29.11 -20.83 -12.05
C SER A 156 -27.69 -20.58 -11.52
N VAL A 157 -27.45 -19.43 -10.86
CA VAL A 157 -26.19 -19.12 -10.16
C VAL A 157 -25.94 -20.12 -9.03
N LYS A 158 -26.90 -20.33 -8.14
CA LYS A 158 -26.82 -21.30 -7.04
C LYS A 158 -26.52 -22.72 -7.55
N LYS A 159 -27.20 -23.13 -8.63
CA LYS A 159 -27.02 -24.46 -9.22
C LYS A 159 -25.65 -24.63 -9.89
N ALA A 160 -25.10 -23.56 -10.46
CA ALA A 160 -23.71 -23.53 -10.91
C ALA A 160 -22.70 -23.60 -9.75
N PHE A 161 -23.02 -23.08 -8.56
CA PHE A 161 -22.24 -23.32 -7.34
C PHE A 161 -22.22 -24.79 -6.92
N GLU A 162 -23.38 -25.45 -6.90
CA GLU A 162 -23.48 -26.88 -6.56
C GLU A 162 -22.67 -27.76 -7.54
N ILE A 163 -22.76 -27.48 -8.85
CA ILE A 163 -21.94 -28.14 -9.89
C ILE A 163 -20.44 -27.86 -9.69
N GLY A 164 -20.08 -26.59 -9.45
CA GLY A 164 -18.69 -26.16 -9.25
C GLY A 164 -18.03 -26.77 -8.01
N GLN A 165 -18.76 -26.87 -6.90
CA GLN A 165 -18.33 -27.57 -5.69
C GLN A 165 -18.01 -29.04 -5.97
N LYS A 166 -18.94 -29.74 -6.64
CA LYS A 166 -18.79 -31.17 -6.94
C LYS A 166 -17.61 -31.45 -7.86
N GLU A 167 -17.43 -30.68 -8.94
CA GLU A 167 -16.28 -30.85 -9.84
C GLU A 167 -14.94 -30.58 -9.13
N VAL A 168 -14.86 -29.57 -8.25
CA VAL A 168 -13.64 -29.33 -7.45
C VAL A 168 -13.36 -30.47 -6.47
N GLU A 169 -14.38 -31.06 -5.84
CA GLU A 169 -14.21 -32.20 -4.94
C GLU A 169 -13.76 -33.46 -5.70
N GLU A 170 -14.42 -33.80 -6.82
CA GLU A 170 -14.03 -34.93 -7.65
C GLU A 170 -12.63 -34.74 -8.24
N ARG A 171 -12.28 -33.53 -8.69
CA ARG A 171 -10.92 -33.22 -9.17
C ARG A 171 -9.87 -33.45 -8.10
N ARG A 172 -10.10 -32.99 -6.86
CA ARG A 172 -9.22 -33.27 -5.72
C ARG A 172 -9.05 -34.77 -5.45
N ARG A 173 -10.13 -35.57 -5.54
CA ARG A 173 -10.06 -37.04 -5.42
C ARG A 173 -9.25 -37.68 -6.56
N ARG A 174 -9.44 -37.21 -7.81
CA ARG A 174 -8.67 -37.66 -8.99
C ARG A 174 -7.17 -37.33 -8.82
N GLU A 175 -6.84 -36.11 -8.40
CA GLU A 175 -5.46 -35.67 -8.16
C GLU A 175 -4.78 -36.45 -7.02
N ALA A 176 -5.46 -36.70 -5.89
CA ALA A 176 -4.92 -37.53 -4.80
C ALA A 176 -4.56 -38.96 -5.28
N HIS A 177 -5.40 -39.56 -6.13
CA HIS A 177 -5.12 -40.87 -6.72
C HIS A 177 -3.95 -40.81 -7.71
N ASN A 178 -3.93 -39.80 -8.59
CA ASN A 178 -2.87 -39.60 -9.58
C ASN A 178 -1.50 -39.39 -8.91
N ILE A 179 -1.41 -38.53 -7.90
CA ILE A 179 -0.17 -38.29 -7.14
C ILE A 179 0.32 -39.60 -6.53
N LYS A 180 -0.52 -40.31 -5.76
CA LYS A 180 -0.15 -41.59 -5.14
C LYS A 180 0.30 -42.68 -6.13
N ARG A 181 -0.10 -42.59 -7.40
CA ARG A 181 0.23 -43.55 -8.46
C ARG A 181 1.43 -43.16 -9.31
N ASN A 182 1.55 -41.86 -9.64
CA ASN A 182 2.41 -41.36 -10.71
C ASN A 182 3.54 -40.42 -10.20
N GLN A 183 3.45 -39.95 -8.96
CA GLN A 183 4.48 -39.12 -8.31
C GLN A 183 5.31 -39.96 -7.33
N GLN A 184 6.63 -39.98 -7.54
CA GLN A 184 7.58 -40.56 -6.59
C GLN A 184 8.00 -39.51 -5.56
N ALA A 185 8.43 -39.96 -4.38
CA ALA A 185 9.00 -39.10 -3.36
C ALA A 185 10.23 -38.34 -3.91
N PHE A 186 10.28 -37.03 -3.65
CA PHE A 186 11.40 -36.19 -4.03
C PHE A 186 12.67 -36.55 -3.24
N LYS A 187 13.84 -36.18 -3.77
CA LYS A 187 15.13 -36.30 -3.09
C LYS A 187 15.49 -34.99 -2.41
N ASP A 188 16.31 -35.04 -1.36
CA ASP A 188 16.79 -33.82 -0.70
C ASP A 188 17.57 -32.94 -1.67
N GLY A 189 17.36 -31.62 -1.56
CA GLY A 189 17.90 -30.63 -2.48
C GLY A 189 17.39 -30.74 -3.92
N ASP A 190 16.27 -31.41 -4.19
CA ASP A 190 15.69 -31.40 -5.54
C ASP A 190 15.24 -29.98 -5.92
N PRO A 191 15.65 -29.43 -7.09
CA PRO A 191 15.43 -28.02 -7.43
C PRO A 191 13.95 -27.62 -7.50
N LEU A 192 13.07 -28.56 -7.91
CA LEU A 192 11.62 -28.32 -7.92
C LEU A 192 11.04 -28.26 -6.50
N VAL A 193 11.63 -28.97 -5.54
CA VAL A 193 11.25 -28.87 -4.14
C VAL A 193 11.69 -27.54 -3.55
N SER A 194 12.90 -27.06 -3.85
CA SER A 194 13.37 -25.74 -3.43
C SER A 194 12.46 -24.63 -3.98
N TYR A 195 12.15 -24.65 -5.28
CA TYR A 195 11.23 -23.70 -5.91
C TYR A 195 9.80 -23.80 -5.34
N GLY A 196 9.27 -25.02 -5.17
CA GLY A 196 7.92 -25.25 -4.64
C GLY A 196 7.76 -24.91 -3.16
N LYS A 197 8.84 -24.94 -2.37
CA LYS A 197 8.89 -24.43 -0.98
C LYS A 197 8.98 -22.90 -0.94
N MET A 198 9.79 -22.29 -1.81
CA MET A 198 9.91 -20.83 -1.95
C MET A 198 8.58 -20.18 -2.37
N MET A 199 7.81 -20.83 -3.26
CA MET A 199 6.53 -20.36 -3.79
C MET A 199 5.31 -20.88 -3.00
N ARG A 200 5.48 -21.23 -1.73
CA ARG A 200 4.39 -21.83 -0.92
C ARG A 200 3.28 -20.82 -0.61
N ALA A 201 2.06 -21.32 -0.47
CA ALA A 201 0.94 -20.52 -0.02
C ALA A 201 0.92 -20.42 1.51
N LYS A 202 0.66 -19.23 2.04
CA LYS A 202 0.23 -19.05 3.44
C LYS A 202 -1.14 -19.71 3.63
N ARG A 203 -1.51 -20.10 4.85
CA ARG A 203 -2.76 -20.83 5.12
C ARG A 203 -3.99 -20.04 4.63
N GLU A 204 -3.98 -18.74 4.86
CA GLU A 204 -4.99 -17.77 4.46
C GLU A 204 -5.18 -17.75 2.93
N ALA A 205 -4.08 -17.86 2.17
CA ALA A 205 -4.09 -17.96 0.72
C ALA A 205 -4.70 -19.28 0.23
N ILE A 206 -4.43 -20.40 0.92
CA ILE A 206 -5.02 -21.72 0.61
C ILE A 206 -6.53 -21.71 0.85
N GLU A 207 -7.00 -21.09 1.93
CA GLU A 207 -8.43 -20.98 2.27
C GLU A 207 -9.19 -20.13 1.23
N LEU A 208 -8.67 -18.94 0.88
CA LEU A 208 -9.24 -18.09 -0.18
C LEU A 208 -9.21 -18.74 -1.57
N SER A 209 -8.16 -19.50 -1.88
CA SER A 209 -8.07 -20.20 -3.16
C SER A 209 -9.10 -21.32 -3.30
N GLN A 210 -9.58 -21.92 -2.21
CA GLN A 210 -10.62 -22.95 -2.29
C GLN A 210 -11.97 -22.37 -2.74
N ILE A 211 -12.34 -21.21 -2.18
CA ILE A 211 -13.50 -20.43 -2.64
C ILE A 211 -13.29 -20.02 -4.11
N SER A 212 -12.12 -19.51 -4.44
CA SER A 212 -11.75 -19.07 -5.79
C SER A 212 -11.83 -20.19 -6.85
N LYS A 213 -11.43 -21.42 -6.51
CA LYS A 213 -11.52 -22.60 -7.40
C LYS A 213 -12.97 -22.99 -7.67
N ILE A 214 -13.83 -22.89 -6.67
CA ILE A 214 -15.27 -23.17 -6.79
C ILE A 214 -15.93 -22.09 -7.65
N LEU A 215 -15.67 -20.81 -7.40
CA LEU A 215 -16.13 -19.69 -8.24
C LEU A 215 -15.71 -19.85 -9.71
N LEU A 216 -14.47 -20.27 -9.99
CA LEU A 216 -14.01 -20.53 -11.36
C LEU A 216 -14.75 -21.72 -11.99
N ALA A 217 -14.98 -22.80 -11.25
CA ALA A 217 -15.73 -23.96 -11.74
C ALA A 217 -17.22 -23.64 -11.98
N SER A 218 -17.85 -22.83 -11.12
CA SER A 218 -19.20 -22.30 -11.32
C SER A 218 -19.28 -21.39 -12.54
N SER A 219 -18.26 -20.56 -12.76
CA SER A 219 -18.15 -19.74 -13.98
C SER A 219 -18.06 -20.62 -15.23
N GLN A 220 -17.33 -21.74 -15.18
CA GLN A 220 -17.27 -22.71 -16.27
C GLN A 220 -18.61 -23.44 -16.48
N ALA A 221 -19.34 -23.79 -15.41
CA ALA A 221 -20.66 -24.41 -15.51
C ALA A 221 -21.71 -23.48 -16.17
N LEU A 222 -21.65 -22.17 -15.90
CA LEU A 222 -22.50 -21.16 -16.56
C LEU A 222 -22.16 -20.94 -18.05
N LEU A 223 -20.93 -21.22 -18.47
CA LEU A 223 -20.40 -20.92 -19.81
C LEU A 223 -20.43 -22.09 -20.80
N ASN A 224 -20.43 -23.33 -20.32
CA ASN A 224 -20.29 -24.54 -21.14
C ASN A 224 -21.64 -25.25 -21.41
N ASP A 225 -21.63 -26.30 -22.24
CA ASP A 225 -22.79 -27.16 -22.59
C ASP A 225 -23.52 -27.81 -21.38
N GLN A 226 -23.05 -27.62 -20.15
CA GLN A 226 -23.75 -28.03 -18.93
C GLN A 226 -25.04 -27.23 -18.65
N GLN A 227 -25.44 -26.29 -19.52
CA GLN A 227 -26.77 -25.67 -19.48
C GLN A 227 -27.92 -26.68 -19.36
N ALA A 228 -27.80 -27.85 -20.00
CA ALA A 228 -28.76 -28.95 -19.90
C ALA A 228 -28.96 -29.48 -18.45
N LEU A 229 -27.98 -29.29 -17.56
CA LEU A 229 -28.10 -29.58 -16.13
C LEU A 229 -28.67 -28.41 -15.34
N ILE A 230 -28.40 -27.17 -15.75
CA ILE A 230 -28.78 -25.95 -15.03
C ILE A 230 -30.27 -25.64 -15.23
N GLY A 231 -30.75 -25.46 -16.46
CA GLY A 231 -32.15 -25.09 -16.73
C GLY A 231 -32.32 -24.38 -18.07
N LYS A 232 -33.51 -23.78 -18.28
CA LYS A 232 -33.79 -23.00 -19.50
C LYS A 232 -33.20 -21.58 -19.48
N ASP A 233 -32.74 -21.11 -18.32
CA ASP A 233 -32.42 -19.70 -18.06
C ASP A 233 -30.89 -19.46 -17.92
N GLY A 234 -30.09 -20.21 -18.69
CA GLY A 234 -28.64 -20.04 -18.76
C GLY A 234 -28.21 -18.91 -19.71
N LEU A 235 -26.95 -18.46 -19.59
CA LEU A 235 -26.34 -17.43 -20.44
C LEU A 235 -26.62 -17.71 -21.93
N PRO A 236 -27.17 -16.76 -22.71
CA PRO A 236 -27.45 -17.01 -24.12
C PRO A 236 -26.15 -17.37 -24.87
N LEU A 237 -26.20 -18.49 -25.61
CA LEU A 237 -25.07 -19.24 -26.20
C LEU A 237 -24.19 -18.49 -27.24
N LYS A 238 -24.27 -17.15 -27.32
CA LYS A 238 -23.52 -16.29 -28.26
C LYS A 238 -23.04 -14.96 -27.65
N LEU A 239 -22.88 -14.86 -26.34
CA LEU A 239 -22.16 -13.73 -25.74
C LEU A 239 -20.64 -13.85 -26.00
N ASP A 240 -20.01 -12.77 -26.44
CA ASP A 240 -18.58 -12.79 -26.76
C ASP A 240 -17.71 -12.70 -25.48
N ARG A 241 -16.44 -13.11 -25.60
CA ARG A 241 -15.48 -13.12 -24.47
C ARG A 241 -15.34 -11.75 -23.78
N ARG A 242 -15.38 -10.63 -24.50
CA ARG A 242 -15.25 -9.29 -23.89
C ARG A 242 -16.50 -8.94 -23.09
N THR A 243 -17.69 -9.29 -23.57
CA THR A 243 -18.96 -9.10 -22.85
C THR A 243 -19.03 -9.99 -21.61
N LEU A 244 -18.69 -11.27 -21.73
CA LEU A 244 -18.63 -12.22 -20.60
C LEU A 244 -17.62 -11.80 -19.52
N GLN A 245 -16.43 -11.30 -19.92
CA GLN A 245 -15.43 -10.71 -19.01
C GLN A 245 -15.92 -9.44 -18.29
N THR A 246 -17.03 -8.82 -18.74
CA THR A 246 -17.65 -7.66 -18.08
C THR A 246 -18.87 -8.06 -17.24
N ILE A 247 -19.71 -9.01 -17.68
CA ILE A 247 -20.94 -9.37 -16.97
C ILE A 247 -20.66 -10.28 -15.76
N LEU A 248 -19.87 -11.35 -15.91
CA LEU A 248 -19.70 -12.34 -14.84
C LEU A 248 -19.20 -11.75 -13.50
N PRO A 249 -18.24 -10.79 -13.47
CA PRO A 249 -17.79 -10.21 -12.20
C PRO A 249 -18.79 -9.28 -11.51
N GLN A 250 -19.91 -8.94 -12.16
CA GLN A 250 -20.98 -8.09 -11.59
C GLN A 250 -22.10 -8.90 -10.91
N ILE A 251 -22.10 -10.23 -11.04
CA ILE A 251 -23.06 -11.10 -10.35
C ILE A 251 -22.69 -11.12 -8.87
N ASP A 252 -23.60 -10.68 -7.99
CA ASP A 252 -23.40 -10.78 -6.55
C ASP A 252 -23.39 -12.25 -6.11
N VAL A 253 -22.41 -12.58 -5.28
CA VAL A 253 -22.15 -13.92 -4.74
C VAL A 253 -21.93 -13.90 -3.23
N SER A 254 -22.20 -12.77 -2.57
CA SER A 254 -21.93 -12.52 -1.15
C SER A 254 -22.64 -13.52 -0.22
N GLU A 255 -23.86 -13.93 -0.56
CA GLU A 255 -24.62 -14.97 0.17
C GLU A 255 -23.84 -16.31 0.22
N PHE A 256 -23.25 -16.71 -0.90
CA PHE A 256 -22.45 -17.94 -0.97
C PHE A 256 -21.12 -17.77 -0.23
N ILE A 257 -20.44 -16.63 -0.39
CA ILE A 257 -19.13 -16.35 0.22
C ILE A 257 -19.18 -16.43 1.75
N GLY A 258 -20.17 -15.77 2.38
CA GLY A 258 -20.31 -15.80 3.85
C GLY A 258 -20.48 -17.20 4.44
N ASN A 259 -21.08 -18.11 3.66
CA ASN A 259 -21.41 -19.47 4.09
C ASN A 259 -20.23 -20.46 4.01
N PHE A 260 -19.15 -20.15 3.27
CA PHE A 260 -17.98 -21.03 3.15
C PHE A 260 -17.25 -21.29 4.48
N THR A 261 -17.45 -20.45 5.50
CA THR A 261 -16.91 -20.67 6.84
C THR A 261 -17.31 -22.04 7.42
N ALA A 262 -18.50 -22.55 7.07
CA ALA A 262 -18.96 -23.89 7.50
C ALA A 262 -18.33 -25.05 6.70
N LEU A 263 -17.77 -24.79 5.51
CA LEU A 263 -17.19 -25.79 4.61
C LEU A 263 -15.71 -26.11 4.90
N LEU A 264 -15.07 -25.40 5.84
CA LEU A 264 -13.69 -25.68 6.27
C LEU A 264 -13.58 -26.76 7.37
N GLY A 265 -14.70 -27.31 7.82
CA GLY A 265 -14.78 -28.35 8.86
C GLY A 265 -14.40 -27.85 10.26
N GLU A 266 -14.39 -28.76 11.24
CA GLU A 266 -14.17 -28.42 12.67
C GLU A 266 -12.77 -27.88 12.99
N GLN A 267 -11.83 -27.89 12.03
CA GLN A 267 -10.50 -27.26 12.14
C GLN A 267 -10.38 -25.93 11.35
N GLY A 268 -11.50 -25.44 10.82
CA GLY A 268 -11.68 -24.11 10.21
C GLY A 268 -11.64 -22.99 11.26
N SER A 269 -10.51 -22.85 11.96
CA SER A 269 -10.27 -21.73 12.87
C SER A 269 -10.31 -20.41 12.11
N VAL A 270 -11.31 -19.57 12.39
CA VAL A 270 -11.34 -18.16 11.97
C VAL A 270 -10.22 -17.44 12.72
N ASN A 271 -9.02 -17.48 12.12
CA ASN A 271 -7.77 -17.16 12.80
C ASN A 271 -7.78 -15.74 13.40
N LYS A 272 -7.41 -15.65 14.68
CA LYS A 272 -7.28 -14.40 15.47
C LYS A 272 -6.32 -13.35 14.89
N CYS A 273 -5.60 -13.68 13.82
CA CYS A 273 -4.59 -12.86 13.15
C CYS A 273 -5.03 -12.26 11.81
N LEU A 274 -6.17 -12.69 11.24
CA LEU A 274 -6.80 -12.00 10.11
C LEU A 274 -7.52 -10.72 10.59
N PRO A 275 -7.62 -9.67 9.77
CA PRO A 275 -8.54 -8.57 10.04
C PRO A 275 -9.97 -9.12 10.02
N LYS A 276 -10.65 -9.11 11.17
CA LYS A 276 -12.10 -9.22 11.20
C LYS A 276 -12.69 -8.03 10.41
N ALA A 277 -13.83 -8.24 9.76
CA ALA A 277 -14.61 -7.17 9.12
C ALA A 277 -15.27 -6.25 10.17
N LEU A 278 -14.43 -5.50 10.88
CA LEU A 278 -14.79 -4.48 11.85
C LEU A 278 -14.77 -3.09 11.19
N PRO A 279 -15.54 -2.12 11.69
CA PRO A 279 -15.47 -0.73 11.23
C PRO A 279 -14.03 -0.19 11.29
N CYS A 280 -13.65 0.57 10.26
CA CYS A 280 -12.31 1.13 10.19
C CYS A 280 -12.09 2.23 11.23
N ASP A 281 -11.09 2.03 12.09
CA ASP A 281 -10.52 3.12 12.88
C ASP A 281 -9.77 4.09 11.94
N HIS A 282 -10.42 5.21 11.66
CA HIS A 282 -9.91 6.31 10.87
C HIS A 282 -8.98 7.25 11.68
N THR A 283 -8.94 7.11 13.00
CA THR A 283 -8.11 7.88 13.93
C THR A 283 -6.76 7.24 14.23
N SER A 284 -6.61 5.93 14.00
CA SER A 284 -5.33 5.22 14.15
C SER A 284 -4.22 5.86 13.30
N PRO A 285 -3.08 6.24 13.90
CA PRO A 285 -1.90 6.72 13.20
C PRO A 285 -1.05 5.59 12.58
N TYR A 286 -1.40 4.32 12.85
CA TYR A 286 -0.62 3.16 12.40
C TYR A 286 -1.35 2.31 11.37
N ARG A 287 -0.58 1.79 10.41
CA ARG A 287 -1.02 0.78 9.45
C ARG A 287 -1.34 -0.53 10.16
N THR A 288 -2.39 -1.21 9.73
CA THR A 288 -2.57 -2.64 10.02
C THR A 288 -1.43 -3.46 9.38
N TYR A 289 -1.28 -4.73 9.76
CA TYR A 289 -0.25 -5.60 9.16
C TYR A 289 -0.64 -6.11 7.77
N SER A 290 -1.94 -6.15 7.44
CA SER A 290 -2.47 -6.72 6.20
C SER A 290 -2.97 -5.65 5.21
N GLY A 291 -2.66 -4.37 5.42
CA GLY A 291 -3.15 -3.24 4.61
C GLY A 291 -4.60 -2.81 4.88
N TRP A 292 -5.40 -3.65 5.54
CA TRP A 292 -6.82 -3.40 5.86
C TRP A 292 -7.04 -2.03 6.49
N CYS A 293 -8.07 -1.31 6.02
CA CYS A 293 -8.37 0.08 6.38
C CYS A 293 -7.29 1.12 6.02
N ASN A 294 -6.40 0.84 5.06
CA ASN A 294 -5.64 1.92 4.41
C ASN A 294 -6.63 2.86 3.68
N ASN A 295 -7.33 2.35 2.68
CA ASN A 295 -8.50 3.01 2.11
C ASN A 295 -9.71 2.83 3.07
N LEU A 296 -10.36 3.93 3.47
CA LEU A 296 -11.48 3.92 4.43
C LEU A 296 -12.85 3.68 3.78
N PHE A 297 -12.95 3.80 2.45
CA PHE A 297 -14.18 3.60 1.68
C PHE A 297 -14.24 2.21 1.06
N ASN A 298 -13.08 1.65 0.70
CA ASN A 298 -12.91 0.28 0.23
C ASN A 298 -11.80 -0.38 1.05
N PRO A 299 -12.08 -0.88 2.27
CA PRO A 299 -11.08 -1.45 3.19
C PRO A 299 -10.27 -2.64 2.66
N GLN A 300 -10.66 -3.18 1.50
CA GLN A 300 -10.04 -4.27 0.76
C GLN A 300 -8.95 -3.84 -0.25
N PHE A 301 -8.87 -2.56 -0.65
CA PHE A 301 -7.94 -2.12 -1.69
C PHE A 301 -6.47 -2.11 -1.22
N GLY A 302 -5.60 -2.82 -1.95
CA GLY A 302 -4.17 -2.95 -1.64
C GLY A 302 -3.82 -3.90 -0.48
N ASN A 303 -4.78 -4.70 -0.02
CA ASN A 303 -4.56 -5.61 1.11
C ASN A 303 -3.74 -6.85 0.75
N ALA A 304 -3.09 -7.40 1.77
CA ALA A 304 -2.63 -8.78 1.72
C ALA A 304 -3.81 -9.74 1.51
N PHE A 305 -3.57 -10.78 0.71
CA PHE A 305 -4.55 -11.78 0.29
C PHE A 305 -5.67 -11.24 -0.62
N GLY A 306 -5.44 -10.10 -1.29
CA GLY A 306 -6.27 -9.62 -2.40
C GLY A 306 -5.90 -10.24 -3.75
N PRO A 307 -6.80 -10.19 -4.76
CA PRO A 307 -6.45 -10.48 -6.15
C PRO A 307 -5.55 -9.39 -6.76
N LEU A 308 -4.74 -9.75 -7.76
CA LEU A 308 -3.99 -8.79 -8.56
C LEU A 308 -4.91 -8.00 -9.52
N ARG A 309 -4.47 -6.80 -9.91
CA ARG A 309 -5.20 -5.86 -10.77
C ARG A 309 -4.85 -6.02 -12.25
N HIS A 310 -5.84 -6.22 -13.11
CA HIS A 310 -5.63 -6.14 -14.56
C HIS A 310 -5.70 -4.67 -15.04
N LEU A 311 -4.69 -4.21 -15.79
CA LEU A 311 -4.73 -2.90 -16.48
C LEU A 311 -5.53 -2.95 -17.79
N LEU A 312 -5.56 -4.12 -18.44
CA LEU A 312 -6.29 -4.44 -19.67
C LEU A 312 -6.94 -5.83 -19.51
N LYS A 313 -7.95 -6.18 -20.34
CA LYS A 313 -8.65 -7.49 -20.25
C LYS A 313 -7.72 -8.67 -20.57
N PRO A 314 -7.69 -9.76 -19.77
CA PRO A 314 -6.63 -10.79 -19.86
C PRO A 314 -6.61 -11.66 -21.13
N SER A 315 -5.41 -12.10 -21.53
CA SER A 315 -5.04 -12.95 -22.67
C SER A 315 -4.00 -14.03 -22.26
N TYR A 316 -4.13 -15.30 -22.69
CA TYR A 316 -3.40 -16.47 -22.13
C TYR A 316 -2.56 -17.26 -23.18
N GLU A 317 -1.77 -18.28 -22.74
CA GLU A 317 -0.62 -19.01 -23.40
C GLU A 317 0.69 -18.23 -23.27
N ASP A 318 1.92 -18.84 -23.06
CA ASP A 318 3.30 -18.59 -22.39
C ASP A 318 4.47 -17.48 -22.57
N ASP A 319 5.04 -16.75 -21.56
CA ASP A 319 5.80 -15.41 -21.59
C ASP A 319 7.42 -15.29 -21.68
N ARG A 320 8.47 -14.71 -20.97
CA ARG A 320 9.01 -13.72 -19.92
C ARG A 320 10.27 -14.05 -19.01
N TYR A 321 10.84 -13.05 -18.29
CA TYR A 321 12.04 -13.00 -17.38
C TYR A 321 11.77 -11.97 -16.17
N SER A 322 12.57 -11.44 -15.15
CA SER A 322 13.98 -11.47 -14.59
C SER A 322 14.23 -10.67 -13.20
N LEU A 323 15.01 -10.63 -12.07
CA LEU A 323 16.06 -11.17 -11.12
C LEU A 323 17.53 -10.66 -10.77
N MET A 324 18.01 -9.40 -10.96
CA MET A 324 19.17 -8.72 -10.26
C MET A 324 19.04 -7.21 -9.93
N ILE A 325 18.29 -6.38 -10.69
CA ILE A 325 17.71 -5.16 -10.05
C ILE A 325 16.97 -5.55 -8.75
N MET A 326 16.63 -6.84 -8.62
CA MET A 326 16.62 -7.66 -7.41
C MET A 326 17.26 -7.02 -6.18
N GLN A 327 18.52 -6.58 -6.13
CA GLN A 327 19.09 -6.52 -4.78
C GLN A 327 18.42 -5.48 -3.86
N PHE A 328 17.78 -4.47 -4.47
CA PHE A 328 16.73 -3.65 -3.85
C PHE A 328 15.31 -3.94 -4.41
N GLY A 329 15.17 -4.20 -5.71
CA GLY A 329 13.90 -4.48 -6.39
C GLY A 329 13.24 -5.84 -6.08
N GLN A 330 13.98 -6.79 -5.51
CA GLN A 330 13.52 -8.04 -4.90
C GLN A 330 13.11 -7.78 -3.47
N VAL A 331 13.79 -6.90 -2.72
CA VAL A 331 13.28 -6.45 -1.42
C VAL A 331 11.95 -5.69 -1.63
N LEU A 332 11.81 -4.93 -2.71
CA LEU A 332 10.55 -4.29 -3.11
C LEU A 332 9.52 -5.27 -3.72
N ASP A 333 9.92 -6.26 -4.52
CA ASP A 333 9.01 -7.33 -5.00
C ASP A 333 8.52 -8.18 -3.81
N HIS A 334 9.39 -8.46 -2.85
CA HIS A 334 9.10 -9.17 -1.61
C HIS A 334 8.46 -8.30 -0.53
N GLU A 335 8.28 -7.00 -0.80
CA GLU A 335 7.45 -6.09 -0.03
C GLU A 335 6.02 -6.10 -0.60
N VAL A 336 5.88 -5.94 -1.92
CA VAL A 336 4.56 -5.70 -2.54
C VAL A 336 3.90 -6.92 -3.17
N THR A 337 4.62 -8.04 -3.37
CA THR A 337 4.19 -9.16 -4.23
C THR A 337 4.66 -10.55 -3.79
N HIS A 338 3.71 -11.46 -3.65
CA HIS A 338 3.95 -12.90 -3.67
C HIS A 338 2.69 -13.61 -4.22
N SER A 339 2.79 -14.22 -5.40
CA SER A 339 1.72 -15.06 -5.98
C SER A 339 2.10 -16.54 -5.90
N PRO A 340 1.68 -17.28 -4.85
CA PRO A 340 2.12 -18.65 -4.61
C PRO A 340 1.66 -19.62 -5.71
N THR A 341 2.24 -20.81 -5.76
CA THR A 341 1.89 -21.85 -6.74
C THR A 341 0.80 -22.81 -6.27
N GLU A 342 0.02 -23.32 -7.22
CA GLU A 342 -0.93 -24.42 -7.03
C GLU A 342 -0.23 -25.67 -6.49
N ARG A 343 -0.89 -26.34 -5.54
CA ARG A 343 -0.44 -27.59 -4.90
C ARG A 343 -1.54 -28.64 -4.90
N GLY A 344 -1.14 -29.90 -4.75
CA GLY A 344 -2.05 -31.03 -4.66
C GLY A 344 -2.84 -31.06 -3.34
N PRO A 345 -3.72 -32.05 -3.16
CA PRO A 345 -4.33 -32.36 -1.87
C PRO A 345 -3.28 -32.47 -0.75
N ASN A 346 -3.63 -32.06 0.47
CA ASN A 346 -2.73 -31.99 1.63
C ASN A 346 -1.48 -31.10 1.44
N ASP A 347 -1.55 -30.09 0.57
CA ASP A 347 -0.47 -29.13 0.27
C ASP A 347 0.78 -29.77 -0.38
N GLU A 348 0.64 -30.94 -1.03
CA GLU A 348 1.75 -31.63 -1.67
C GLU A 348 2.25 -30.89 -2.93
N ILE A 349 3.58 -30.80 -3.10
CA ILE A 349 4.21 -30.19 -4.28
C ILE A 349 3.94 -31.07 -5.51
N LEU A 350 3.45 -30.49 -6.59
CA LEU A 350 3.17 -31.20 -7.85
C LEU A 350 4.46 -31.43 -8.65
N ASN A 351 4.81 -32.70 -8.89
CA ASN A 351 5.97 -33.11 -9.68
C ASN A 351 5.69 -32.98 -11.20
N CYS A 352 5.58 -31.75 -11.68
CA CYS A 352 5.32 -31.42 -13.08
C CYS A 352 6.52 -31.66 -14.03
N THR A 353 7.45 -32.57 -13.72
CA THR A 353 8.66 -32.84 -14.54
C THR A 353 8.37 -33.67 -15.78
N ARG A 354 7.37 -34.54 -15.74
CA ARG A 354 6.91 -35.31 -16.90
C ARG A 354 6.15 -34.40 -17.87
N CYS A 355 6.41 -34.55 -19.17
CA CYS A 355 5.69 -33.81 -20.20
C CYS A 355 4.19 -34.14 -20.29
N ASP A 356 3.75 -35.28 -19.76
CA ASP A 356 2.33 -35.65 -19.68
C ASP A 356 1.64 -35.20 -18.37
N SER A 357 2.36 -34.58 -17.44
CA SER A 357 1.87 -34.31 -16.06
C SER A 357 0.60 -33.46 -15.98
N GLN A 358 0.30 -32.64 -17.00
CA GLN A 358 -0.96 -31.90 -17.09
C GLN A 358 -2.20 -32.82 -17.16
N THR A 359 -2.05 -34.02 -17.73
CA THR A 359 -3.13 -35.02 -17.86
C THR A 359 -2.96 -36.21 -16.90
N THR A 360 -1.72 -36.60 -16.60
CA THR A 360 -1.40 -37.77 -15.75
C THR A 360 -1.27 -37.44 -14.27
N LEU A 361 -1.03 -36.19 -13.89
CA LEU A 361 -0.87 -35.76 -12.50
C LEU A 361 -1.99 -34.78 -12.09
N SER A 362 -1.95 -33.56 -12.61
CA SER A 362 -2.88 -32.48 -12.27
C SER A 362 -2.98 -31.46 -13.40
N VAL A 363 -4.19 -30.93 -13.62
CA VAL A 363 -4.47 -29.84 -14.59
C VAL A 363 -3.73 -28.53 -14.28
N HIS A 364 -3.14 -28.43 -13.09
CA HIS A 364 -2.34 -27.30 -12.63
C HIS A 364 -0.85 -27.38 -13.03
N CYS A 365 -0.40 -28.52 -13.59
CA CYS A 365 0.90 -28.64 -14.24
C CYS A 365 0.88 -28.04 -15.67
N MET A 366 1.96 -27.37 -16.06
CA MET A 366 2.14 -26.82 -17.42
C MET A 366 3.61 -27.02 -17.86
N PRO A 367 4.04 -28.29 -18.05
CA PRO A 367 5.44 -28.63 -18.35
C PRO A 367 5.87 -28.12 -19.73
N LEU A 368 7.06 -27.50 -19.83
CA LEU A 368 7.60 -27.09 -21.14
C LEU A 368 8.62 -28.12 -21.67
N PRO A 369 8.40 -28.71 -22.87
CA PRO A 369 9.37 -29.62 -23.48
C PRO A 369 10.70 -28.94 -23.79
N VAL A 370 11.79 -29.58 -23.39
CA VAL A 370 13.14 -29.17 -23.80
C VAL A 370 13.27 -29.36 -25.33
N PRO A 371 13.82 -28.37 -26.08
CA PRO A 371 14.00 -28.48 -27.52
C PRO A 371 15.19 -29.38 -27.89
N GLU A 372 15.25 -29.83 -29.14
CA GLU A 372 16.24 -30.82 -29.59
C GLU A 372 17.70 -30.32 -29.55
N ASN A 373 17.91 -29.01 -29.65
CA ASN A 373 19.21 -28.35 -29.67
C ASN A 373 19.43 -27.42 -28.45
N ASP A 374 18.86 -27.74 -27.29
CA ASP A 374 19.15 -26.99 -26.05
C ASP A 374 20.63 -27.15 -25.65
N PRO A 375 21.38 -26.05 -25.41
CA PRO A 375 22.81 -26.10 -25.11
C PRO A 375 23.16 -26.55 -23.68
N HIS A 376 22.18 -26.74 -22.79
CA HIS A 376 22.41 -27.13 -21.40
C HIS A 376 21.56 -28.32 -20.93
N PHE A 377 20.27 -28.34 -21.27
CA PHE A 377 19.35 -29.39 -20.83
C PHE A 377 19.23 -30.47 -21.91
N PRO A 378 19.54 -31.76 -21.63
CA PRO A 378 19.35 -32.81 -22.61
C PRO A 378 17.86 -33.03 -22.89
N THR A 379 17.49 -33.04 -24.17
CA THR A 379 16.13 -33.26 -24.72
C THR A 379 15.46 -34.53 -24.19
N HIS A 380 16.27 -35.53 -23.85
CA HIS A 380 15.84 -36.78 -23.22
C HIS A 380 16.63 -37.02 -21.93
N PHE A 381 15.94 -37.48 -20.88
CA PHE A 381 16.54 -37.81 -19.60
C PHE A 381 16.05 -39.19 -19.14
N MET A 382 16.97 -40.10 -18.82
CA MET A 382 16.68 -41.50 -18.48
C MET A 382 15.82 -42.26 -19.53
N GLY A 383 15.82 -41.81 -20.78
CA GLY A 383 15.06 -42.40 -21.89
C GLY A 383 13.70 -41.77 -22.17
N GLU A 384 13.13 -40.99 -21.24
CA GLU A 384 11.91 -40.20 -21.46
C GLU A 384 12.25 -38.81 -22.02
N ARG A 385 11.31 -38.17 -22.73
CA ARG A 385 11.47 -36.77 -23.18
C ARG A 385 11.47 -35.84 -21.97
N ARG A 386 12.48 -34.97 -21.87
CA ARG A 386 12.63 -34.03 -20.75
C ARG A 386 11.69 -32.84 -20.92
N CYS A 387 11.01 -32.48 -19.84
CA CYS A 387 10.36 -31.18 -19.68
C CYS A 387 10.98 -30.40 -18.52
N LEU A 388 10.91 -29.07 -18.60
CA LEU A 388 11.15 -28.18 -17.47
C LEU A 388 9.86 -28.08 -16.64
N PRO A 389 9.90 -28.32 -15.32
CA PRO A 389 8.71 -28.40 -14.50
C PRO A 389 8.15 -27.00 -14.16
N PHE A 390 6.84 -26.86 -14.31
CA PHE A 390 6.13 -25.65 -13.93
C PHE A 390 4.71 -25.96 -13.42
N ALA A 391 4.33 -25.27 -12.35
CA ALA A 391 2.98 -25.27 -11.78
C ALA A 391 2.37 -23.85 -11.82
N ARG A 392 1.09 -23.77 -12.20
CA ARG A 392 0.32 -22.51 -12.31
C ARG A 392 0.19 -21.78 -10.96
N SER A 393 -0.05 -20.48 -10.99
CA SER A 393 -0.21 -19.69 -9.75
C SER A 393 -1.62 -19.79 -9.16
N LEU A 394 -1.68 -19.70 -7.83
CA LEU A 394 -2.86 -19.87 -6.99
C LEU A 394 -3.92 -18.79 -7.25
N LEU A 395 -5.20 -19.16 -7.14
CA LEU A 395 -6.33 -18.27 -7.39
C LEU A 395 -6.65 -17.36 -6.20
N GLY A 396 -7.10 -16.14 -6.51
CA GLY A 396 -7.58 -15.16 -5.52
C GLY A 396 -8.87 -14.43 -5.92
N GLN A 397 -9.61 -14.94 -6.90
CA GLN A 397 -10.85 -14.34 -7.38
C GLN A 397 -12.01 -14.56 -6.40
N LEU A 398 -12.67 -13.48 -5.98
CA LEU A 398 -13.86 -13.53 -5.12
C LEU A 398 -15.18 -13.38 -5.90
N ASN A 399 -15.13 -13.19 -7.21
CA ASN A 399 -16.30 -13.06 -8.08
C ASN A 399 -16.27 -14.15 -9.17
N LEU A 400 -17.41 -14.37 -9.82
CA LEU A 400 -17.48 -15.19 -11.05
C LEU A 400 -16.71 -14.51 -12.19
N GLY A 401 -16.13 -15.29 -13.10
CA GLY A 401 -15.40 -14.78 -14.26
C GLY A 401 -14.10 -15.52 -14.57
N TYR A 402 -13.15 -14.78 -15.14
CA TYR A 402 -11.86 -15.30 -15.63
C TYR A 402 -10.89 -15.65 -14.49
N ARG A 403 -9.84 -16.43 -14.79
CA ARG A 403 -8.79 -16.82 -13.84
C ARG A 403 -8.01 -15.58 -13.37
N ASN A 404 -8.11 -15.23 -12.08
CA ASN A 404 -7.29 -14.19 -11.44
C ASN A 404 -6.50 -14.75 -10.24
N GLN A 405 -5.25 -14.33 -10.11
CA GLN A 405 -4.25 -14.81 -9.16
C GLN A 405 -4.17 -13.95 -7.90
N LEU A 406 -3.82 -14.59 -6.79
CA LEU A 406 -3.68 -13.96 -5.48
C LEU A 406 -2.35 -13.20 -5.31
N ASN A 407 -2.34 -12.17 -4.46
CA ASN A 407 -1.15 -11.63 -3.81
C ASN A 407 -1.21 -11.88 -2.28
N GLN A 408 -0.23 -12.58 -1.70
CA GLN A 408 -0.19 -12.88 -0.25
C GLN A 408 0.62 -11.87 0.59
N LEU A 409 0.94 -10.70 0.03
CA LEU A 409 1.57 -9.54 0.69
C LEU A 409 0.73 -8.27 0.52
N THR A 410 0.97 -7.25 1.36
CA THR A 410 0.41 -5.91 1.17
C THR A 410 0.84 -5.34 -0.18
N ALA A 411 0.03 -4.46 -0.80
CA ALA A 411 0.46 -3.74 -2.01
C ALA A 411 1.31 -2.51 -1.67
N PHE A 412 1.21 -2.01 -0.44
CA PHE A 412 1.88 -0.79 0.01
C PHE A 412 3.36 -1.03 0.31
N LEU A 413 4.15 0.04 0.25
CA LEU A 413 5.51 0.07 0.79
C LEU A 413 5.41 0.36 2.30
N ASP A 414 5.20 -0.67 3.12
CA ASP A 414 5.00 -0.56 4.58
C ASP A 414 5.91 -1.41 5.47
N GLY A 415 7.01 -1.90 4.91
CA GLY A 415 8.00 -2.72 5.58
C GLY A 415 7.51 -4.14 5.85
N SER A 416 6.50 -4.64 5.15
CA SER A 416 6.01 -6.03 5.29
C SER A 416 7.12 -7.07 5.03
N VAL A 417 8.13 -6.74 4.21
CA VAL A 417 9.34 -7.55 3.99
C VAL A 417 10.21 -7.70 5.27
N ILE A 418 10.06 -6.76 6.21
CA ILE A 418 10.71 -6.71 7.53
C ILE A 418 9.76 -7.26 8.62
N TYR A 419 8.49 -6.84 8.61
CA TYR A 419 7.54 -7.00 9.72
C TYR A 419 6.47 -8.08 9.52
N GLY A 420 6.32 -8.62 8.31
CA GLY A 420 5.29 -9.58 7.94
C GLY A 420 3.97 -8.94 7.52
N ALA A 421 3.16 -9.69 6.76
CA ALA A 421 1.87 -9.25 6.22
C ALA A 421 0.67 -9.63 7.12
N THR A 422 0.94 -10.22 8.29
CA THR A 422 -0.05 -10.65 9.28
C THR A 422 0.38 -10.30 10.69
N LYS A 423 -0.59 -10.15 11.61
CA LYS A 423 -0.29 -9.93 13.04
C LYS A 423 0.44 -11.13 13.67
N CYS A 424 0.24 -12.34 13.16
CA CYS A 424 0.93 -13.54 13.65
C CYS A 424 2.42 -13.51 13.30
N GLU A 425 2.77 -13.15 12.06
CA GLU A 425 4.17 -12.98 11.64
C GLU A 425 4.87 -11.87 12.41
N ALA A 426 4.25 -10.69 12.49
CA ALA A 426 4.79 -9.55 13.23
C ALA A 426 5.03 -9.87 14.72
N ASN A 427 4.08 -10.58 15.36
CA ASN A 427 4.26 -11.03 16.73
C ASN A 427 5.40 -12.07 16.88
N HIS A 428 5.60 -12.97 15.91
CA HIS A 428 6.68 -13.95 15.97
C HIS A 428 8.08 -13.32 15.79
N LEU A 429 8.14 -12.20 15.07
CA LEU A 429 9.38 -11.46 14.78
C LEU A 429 9.77 -10.47 15.90
N ARG A 430 8.90 -10.16 16.86
CA ARG A 430 9.16 -9.22 17.96
C ARG A 430 9.82 -9.86 19.17
N MET A 431 10.62 -9.05 19.89
CA MET A 431 11.22 -9.42 21.17
C MET A 431 10.31 -9.09 22.37
N PHE A 432 9.29 -8.23 22.18
CA PHE A 432 8.38 -7.72 23.22
C PHE A 432 9.10 -7.09 24.43
N ARG A 433 10.19 -6.38 24.16
CA ARG A 433 10.93 -5.51 25.07
C ARG A 433 11.56 -4.37 24.27
N GLY A 434 11.38 -3.13 24.74
CA GLY A 434 11.96 -1.92 24.12
C GLY A 434 11.50 -1.64 22.70
N GLY A 435 10.37 -2.20 22.27
CA GLY A 435 9.88 -2.18 20.90
C GLY A 435 10.71 -3.01 19.91
N LEU A 436 11.71 -3.76 20.39
CA LEU A 436 12.72 -4.40 19.55
C LEU A 436 12.17 -5.60 18.75
N MET A 437 12.73 -5.78 17.56
CA MET A 437 12.62 -7.00 16.77
C MET A 437 13.64 -8.03 17.28
N ASN A 438 13.23 -9.30 17.27
CA ASN A 438 14.04 -10.44 17.69
C ASN A 438 15.27 -10.59 16.78
N PHE A 439 16.38 -11.11 17.32
CA PHE A 439 17.65 -11.25 16.61
C PHE A 439 18.47 -12.43 17.14
N THR A 440 19.52 -12.83 16.42
CA THR A 440 20.49 -13.84 16.86
C THR A 440 21.91 -13.29 16.79
N ASN A 441 22.76 -13.63 17.76
CA ASN A 441 24.16 -13.24 17.77
C ASN A 441 25.03 -14.35 17.14
N LEU A 442 25.66 -14.06 16.01
CA LEU A 442 26.53 -14.98 15.26
C LEU A 442 28.03 -14.65 15.42
N GLY A 443 28.39 -13.93 16.48
CA GLY A 443 29.76 -13.53 16.79
C GLY A 443 30.15 -12.17 16.20
N HIS A 444 31.46 -11.95 16.06
CA HIS A 444 32.03 -10.61 15.93
C HIS A 444 31.52 -9.80 14.72
N HIS A 445 31.40 -10.42 13.55
CA HIS A 445 30.99 -9.74 12.31
C HIS A 445 29.46 -9.67 12.13
N ASN A 446 28.69 -10.45 12.90
CA ASN A 446 27.23 -10.38 12.86
C ASN A 446 26.59 -10.60 14.26
N PRO A 447 26.76 -9.64 15.19
CA PRO A 447 26.27 -9.77 16.56
C PRO A 447 24.76 -9.51 16.70
N MET A 448 24.15 -8.90 15.68
CA MET A 448 22.71 -8.71 15.53
C MET A 448 22.35 -9.16 14.11
N ALA A 449 22.11 -10.46 14.00
CA ALA A 449 21.61 -11.14 12.80
C ALA A 449 20.09 -11.33 12.88
N LEU A 450 19.45 -11.64 11.75
CA LEU A 450 18.08 -12.19 11.76
C LEU A 450 17.95 -13.40 12.71
N PRO A 451 16.77 -13.64 13.32
CA PRO A 451 16.50 -14.87 14.06
C PRO A 451 16.76 -16.12 13.21
N GLN A 452 17.42 -17.13 13.79
CA GLN A 452 17.51 -18.45 13.18
C GLN A 452 16.18 -19.19 13.25
N GLY A 453 15.83 -19.96 12.20
CA GLY A 453 14.62 -20.77 12.23
C GLY A 453 14.38 -21.62 10.97
N LYS A 454 13.18 -22.21 10.91
CA LYS A 454 12.74 -23.13 9.84
C LYS A 454 11.71 -22.49 8.92
N GLN A 455 11.77 -21.17 8.74
CA GLN A 455 10.90 -20.45 7.81
C GLN A 455 11.22 -20.90 6.37
N GLU A 456 12.49 -20.91 5.99
CA GLU A 456 12.97 -21.64 4.82
C GLU A 456 12.96 -23.16 5.12
N GLN A 457 12.27 -23.93 4.27
CA GLN A 457 12.10 -25.39 4.38
C GLN A 457 13.14 -26.18 3.57
N ASP A 458 13.87 -25.55 2.65
CA ASP A 458 14.99 -26.12 1.90
C ASP A 458 16.30 -25.46 2.29
N CYS A 459 16.56 -25.32 3.59
CA CYS A 459 17.79 -24.70 4.07
C CYS A 459 19.02 -25.59 3.81
N ARG A 460 19.66 -25.40 2.66
CA ARG A 460 20.76 -26.23 2.13
C ARG A 460 22.07 -26.13 2.91
N SER A 461 22.14 -25.21 3.88
CA SER A 461 23.26 -25.08 4.83
C SER A 461 23.00 -25.76 6.19
N SER A 462 21.76 -26.21 6.44
CA SER A 462 21.37 -26.90 7.68
C SER A 462 21.94 -28.33 7.71
N PRO A 463 22.30 -28.91 8.87
CA PRO A 463 22.21 -28.34 10.22
C PRO A 463 23.32 -27.36 10.60
N LYS A 464 24.44 -27.35 9.86
CA LYS A 464 25.68 -26.60 10.20
C LYS A 464 25.44 -25.09 10.34
N PHE A 465 24.67 -24.50 9.45
CA PHE A 465 24.26 -23.10 9.49
C PHE A 465 22.75 -23.00 9.22
N GLN A 466 22.00 -22.50 10.19
CA GLN A 466 20.55 -22.36 10.08
C GLN A 466 20.17 -21.17 9.19
N CYS A 467 19.08 -21.31 8.46
CA CYS A 467 18.48 -20.20 7.72
C CYS A 467 17.69 -19.30 8.66
N PHE A 468 17.25 -18.17 8.12
CA PHE A 468 16.74 -17.06 8.92
C PHE A 468 15.21 -16.91 8.85
N VAL A 469 14.69 -16.08 9.75
CA VAL A 469 13.27 -15.71 9.83
C VAL A 469 13.14 -14.20 9.64
N ALA A 470 12.24 -13.76 8.75
CA ALA A 470 11.94 -12.36 8.49
C ALA A 470 10.46 -12.17 8.08
N GLY A 471 10.05 -10.93 7.79
CA GLY A 471 8.70 -10.60 7.32
C GLY A 471 8.30 -11.30 6.03
N ASP A 472 9.20 -11.32 5.04
CA ASP A 472 9.10 -12.23 3.88
C ASP A 472 9.93 -13.51 4.09
N GLU A 473 9.35 -14.63 3.69
CA GLU A 473 9.90 -15.97 3.91
C GLU A 473 11.07 -16.35 3.00
N ARG A 474 11.28 -15.61 1.91
CA ARG A 474 12.33 -15.86 0.91
C ARG A 474 13.65 -15.17 1.31
N ASN A 475 13.75 -14.58 2.51
CA ASN A 475 14.92 -13.84 3.02
C ASN A 475 16.27 -14.60 2.94
N SER A 476 16.22 -15.93 2.97
CA SER A 476 17.38 -16.82 2.90
C SER A 476 17.64 -17.40 1.49
N HIS A 477 16.88 -16.95 0.48
CA HIS A 477 16.94 -17.44 -0.90
C HIS A 477 18.35 -17.36 -1.51
N GLN A 478 19.07 -16.28 -1.23
CA GLN A 478 20.47 -16.12 -1.60
C GLN A 478 21.16 -15.09 -0.67
N PRO A 479 22.49 -15.17 -0.45
CA PRO A 479 23.15 -14.44 0.64
C PRO A 479 23.03 -12.92 0.58
N ALA A 480 23.02 -12.29 -0.60
CA ALA A 480 22.96 -10.83 -0.73
C ALA A 480 21.55 -10.28 -0.40
N LEU A 481 20.49 -11.07 -0.57
CA LEU A 481 19.17 -10.74 -0.01
C LEU A 481 19.20 -10.79 1.51
N THR A 482 19.81 -11.84 2.07
CA THR A 482 19.98 -11.98 3.52
C THR A 482 20.73 -10.79 4.12
N VAL A 483 21.79 -10.28 3.47
CA VAL A 483 22.50 -9.04 3.88
C VAL A 483 21.52 -7.87 4.06
N MET A 484 20.64 -7.61 3.09
CA MET A 484 19.70 -6.47 3.15
C MET A 484 18.65 -6.61 4.25
N HIS A 485 18.08 -7.80 4.46
CA HIS A 485 17.17 -8.02 5.60
C HIS A 485 17.88 -7.83 6.96
N ASN A 486 19.15 -8.22 7.08
CA ASN A 486 19.94 -7.99 8.30
C ASN A 486 20.19 -6.48 8.54
N ILE A 487 20.42 -5.69 7.49
CA ILE A 487 20.55 -4.22 7.58
C ILE A 487 19.25 -3.58 8.11
N PHE A 488 18.09 -3.90 7.53
CA PHE A 488 16.82 -3.29 7.96
C PHE A 488 16.34 -3.77 9.35
N LEU A 489 16.69 -5.00 9.76
CA LEU A 489 16.52 -5.43 11.16
C LEU A 489 17.36 -4.57 12.12
N ARG A 490 18.65 -4.37 11.81
CA ARG A 490 19.55 -3.54 12.62
C ARG A 490 19.04 -2.10 12.69
N GLU A 491 18.54 -1.53 11.60
CA GLU A 491 18.04 -0.15 11.58
C GLU A 491 16.80 0.03 12.46
N HIS A 492 15.84 -0.90 12.39
CA HIS A 492 14.70 -0.89 13.33
C HIS A 492 15.17 -0.97 14.78
N ASN A 493 16.06 -1.90 15.13
CA ASN A 493 16.55 -2.03 16.50
C ASN A 493 17.40 -0.82 16.96
N ARG A 494 18.11 -0.16 16.04
CA ARG A 494 18.86 1.09 16.29
C ARG A 494 17.92 2.26 16.61
N ILE A 495 16.84 2.41 15.83
CA ILE A 495 15.84 3.47 16.02
C ILE A 495 15.01 3.21 17.29
N ALA A 496 14.56 1.98 17.51
CA ALA A 496 13.78 1.60 18.71
C ALA A 496 14.53 1.88 20.01
N ALA A 497 15.83 1.50 20.10
CA ALA A 497 16.63 1.76 21.29
C ALA A 497 16.86 3.26 21.56
N GLU A 498 16.99 4.09 20.53
CA GLU A 498 17.10 5.55 20.68
C GLU A 498 15.74 6.18 21.02
N ILE A 499 14.62 5.64 20.52
CA ILE A 499 13.27 6.06 20.90
C ILE A 499 12.94 5.68 22.35
N GLU A 500 13.31 4.49 22.82
CA GLU A 500 13.21 4.08 24.23
C GLU A 500 14.00 5.04 25.13
N ARG A 501 15.21 5.43 24.70
CA ARG A 501 16.07 6.39 25.41
C ARG A 501 15.51 7.82 25.42
N LEU A 502 14.80 8.23 24.37
CA LEU A 502 14.15 9.54 24.26
C LEU A 502 12.77 9.60 24.92
N ASN A 503 12.07 8.47 25.03
CA ASN A 503 10.72 8.34 25.58
C ASN A 503 10.61 7.18 26.60
N PRO A 504 11.26 7.25 27.78
CA PRO A 504 11.21 6.17 28.78
C PRO A 504 9.80 5.88 29.36
N GLN A 505 8.82 6.72 29.04
CA GLN A 505 7.40 6.56 29.40
C GLN A 505 6.56 5.82 28.35
N TRP A 506 7.11 5.47 27.18
CA TRP A 506 6.42 4.68 26.16
C TRP A 506 6.51 3.18 26.45
N ASP A 507 5.47 2.43 26.07
CA ASP A 507 5.47 0.97 26.15
C ASP A 507 6.05 0.31 24.88
N ASP A 508 6.24 -1.02 24.94
CA ASP A 508 6.79 -1.81 23.84
C ASP A 508 5.99 -1.66 22.53
N GLU A 509 4.65 -1.58 22.60
CA GLU A 509 3.82 -1.43 21.40
C GLU A 509 3.98 -0.04 20.79
N LYS A 510 4.02 1.02 21.61
CA LYS A 510 4.21 2.39 21.16
C LYS A 510 5.59 2.60 20.54
N ILE A 511 6.65 2.07 21.16
CA ILE A 511 8.02 2.13 20.60
C ILE A 511 8.08 1.33 19.30
N TYR A 512 7.56 0.10 19.28
CA TYR A 512 7.54 -0.75 18.08
C TYR A 512 6.79 -0.09 16.91
N GLN A 513 5.58 0.44 17.12
CA GLN A 513 4.77 1.00 16.02
C GLN A 513 5.35 2.30 15.46
N GLU A 514 5.86 3.21 16.29
CA GLU A 514 6.52 4.42 15.76
C GLU A 514 7.85 4.08 15.08
N THR A 515 8.63 3.11 15.60
CA THR A 515 9.84 2.62 14.93
C THR A 515 9.53 1.99 13.57
N ARG A 516 8.53 1.10 13.50
CA ARG A 516 8.02 0.53 12.24
C ARG A 516 7.61 1.64 11.28
N ARG A 517 6.85 2.63 11.75
CA ARG A 517 6.37 3.76 10.96
C ARG A 517 7.51 4.62 10.39
N ILE A 518 8.57 4.87 11.16
CA ILE A 518 9.78 5.59 10.69
C ILE A 518 10.50 4.77 9.63
N VAL A 519 10.82 3.50 9.89
CA VAL A 519 11.55 2.65 8.93
C VAL A 519 10.74 2.45 7.64
N SER A 520 9.40 2.32 7.71
CA SER A 520 8.54 2.35 6.52
C SER A 520 8.67 3.67 5.74
N ALA A 521 8.77 4.81 6.44
CA ALA A 521 8.91 6.13 5.82
C ALA A 521 10.30 6.33 5.19
N GLU A 522 11.37 5.83 5.80
CA GLU A 522 12.72 5.80 5.22
C GLU A 522 12.75 4.93 3.96
N PHE A 523 12.16 3.73 4.03
CA PHE A 523 12.05 2.79 2.91
C PHE A 523 11.23 3.39 1.75
N GLN A 524 10.12 4.08 2.06
CA GLN A 524 9.38 4.88 1.06
C GLN A 524 10.24 6.02 0.51
N HIS A 525 10.89 6.81 1.35
CA HIS A 525 11.69 7.96 0.93
C HIS A 525 12.77 7.53 -0.07
N ILE A 526 13.66 6.62 0.32
CA ILE A 526 14.73 6.03 -0.51
C ILE A 526 14.19 5.52 -1.86
N THR A 527 13.02 4.86 -1.84
CA THR A 527 12.40 4.32 -3.05
C THR A 527 12.02 5.42 -4.04
N TYR A 528 11.46 6.55 -3.58
CA TYR A 528 11.05 7.67 -4.46
C TYR A 528 12.16 8.72 -4.68
N SER A 529 13.14 8.89 -3.78
CA SER A 529 14.21 9.88 -3.88
C SER A 529 15.45 9.36 -4.61
N GLU A 530 15.90 8.13 -4.30
CA GLU A 530 17.14 7.58 -4.84
C GLU A 530 16.89 6.54 -5.94
N TYR A 531 16.02 5.54 -5.69
CA TYR A 531 15.89 4.37 -6.56
C TYR A 531 15.09 4.68 -7.84
N LEU A 532 13.81 5.04 -7.71
CA LEU A 532 12.88 5.18 -8.83
C LEU A 532 13.32 6.20 -9.91
N PRO A 533 13.99 7.33 -9.60
CA PRO A 533 14.53 8.23 -10.63
C PRO A 533 15.49 7.58 -11.61
N LYS A 534 16.33 6.63 -11.15
CA LYS A 534 17.30 5.90 -11.98
C LYS A 534 16.62 4.89 -12.89
N LEU A 535 15.54 4.30 -12.38
CA LEU A 535 14.70 3.32 -13.06
C LEU A 535 13.98 3.93 -14.28
N ILE A 536 13.17 4.97 -14.06
CA ILE A 536 12.23 5.50 -15.06
C ILE A 536 12.60 6.87 -15.64
N GLY A 537 13.64 7.51 -15.10
CA GLY A 537 14.12 8.83 -15.51
C GLY A 537 13.28 9.99 -14.98
N THR A 538 13.92 11.15 -14.85
CA THR A 538 13.33 12.39 -14.29
C THR A 538 12.05 12.83 -15.01
N ARG A 539 11.93 12.59 -16.32
CA ARG A 539 10.73 12.92 -17.12
C ARG A 539 9.48 12.18 -16.64
N LEU A 540 9.58 10.89 -16.35
CA LEU A 540 8.43 10.11 -15.85
C LEU A 540 8.19 10.37 -14.36
N MET A 541 9.26 10.57 -13.56
CA MET A 541 9.12 11.02 -12.17
C MET A 541 8.29 12.31 -12.04
N ALA A 542 8.54 13.29 -12.93
CA ALA A 542 7.78 14.53 -12.97
C ALA A 542 6.35 14.34 -13.51
N LYS A 543 6.17 13.63 -14.64
CA LYS A 543 4.87 13.39 -15.28
C LYS A 543 3.84 12.78 -14.31
N HIS A 544 4.27 11.89 -13.43
CA HIS A 544 3.38 11.13 -12.54
C HIS A 544 3.33 11.69 -11.08
N ASP A 545 3.98 12.82 -10.79
CA ASP A 545 4.18 13.42 -9.44
C ASP A 545 4.83 12.47 -8.41
N LEU A 546 5.79 11.66 -8.88
CA LEU A 546 6.47 10.65 -8.07
C LEU A 546 7.55 11.25 -7.17
N GLN A 547 8.15 12.37 -7.59
CA GLN A 547 9.19 13.07 -6.82
C GLN A 547 8.72 13.43 -5.40
N PRO A 548 9.52 13.14 -4.35
CA PRO A 548 9.31 13.70 -3.02
C PRO A 548 9.24 15.23 -3.05
N LYS A 549 8.54 15.83 -2.09
CA LYS A 549 8.56 17.29 -1.91
C LYS A 549 9.82 17.67 -1.11
N ILE A 550 10.38 18.84 -1.42
CA ILE A 550 11.56 19.37 -0.73
C ILE A 550 11.17 19.96 0.64
N ASP A 551 10.00 20.59 0.71
CA ASP A 551 9.40 21.14 1.93
C ASP A 551 7.87 20.90 1.92
N GLY A 552 7.21 21.11 3.06
CA GLY A 552 5.77 20.98 3.20
C GLY A 552 5.29 19.52 3.18
N PHE A 553 4.05 19.34 2.72
CA PHE A 553 3.35 18.05 2.66
C PHE A 553 2.83 17.74 1.25
N PHE A 554 2.74 16.45 0.95
CA PHE A 554 2.03 15.92 -0.20
C PHE A 554 0.51 15.95 0.03
N LYS A 555 -0.25 16.33 -1.00
CA LYS A 555 -1.72 16.50 -0.94
C LYS A 555 -2.48 15.72 -2.02
N GLY A 556 -1.81 14.80 -2.71
CA GLY A 556 -2.35 14.05 -3.84
C GLY A 556 -3.02 12.73 -3.47
N TYR A 557 -3.39 12.52 -2.19
CA TYR A 557 -4.04 11.29 -1.76
C TYR A 557 -5.48 11.18 -2.32
N ASN A 558 -5.74 10.08 -3.02
CA ASN A 558 -7.00 9.79 -3.69
C ASN A 558 -7.72 8.59 -3.04
N ARG A 559 -8.68 8.89 -2.16
CA ARG A 559 -9.56 7.91 -1.49
C ARG A 559 -10.37 7.00 -2.43
N SER A 560 -10.51 7.35 -3.71
CA SER A 560 -11.25 6.56 -4.71
C SER A 560 -10.32 5.69 -5.57
N CYS A 561 -9.02 5.72 -5.32
CA CYS A 561 -8.04 4.91 -6.02
C CYS A 561 -7.83 3.54 -5.34
N ASP A 562 -7.62 2.53 -6.19
CA ASP A 562 -7.14 1.20 -5.84
C ASP A 562 -5.62 1.11 -6.06
N ALA A 563 -4.92 0.69 -4.99
CA ALA A 563 -3.46 0.55 -4.92
C ALA A 563 -2.94 -0.84 -5.34
N SER A 564 -3.83 -1.81 -5.57
CA SER A 564 -3.48 -3.22 -5.78
C SER A 564 -2.49 -3.42 -6.94
N ILE A 565 -1.53 -4.31 -6.75
CA ILE A 565 -0.45 -4.52 -7.73
C ILE A 565 -1.00 -5.13 -9.02
N SER A 566 -0.51 -4.63 -10.15
CA SER A 566 -0.95 -5.06 -11.46
C SER A 566 -0.21 -6.30 -11.99
N HIS A 567 -0.92 -7.14 -12.75
CA HIS A 567 -0.30 -8.33 -13.37
C HIS A 567 0.93 -7.99 -14.23
N PRO A 568 0.91 -7.02 -15.18
CA PRO A 568 2.10 -6.70 -15.97
C PRO A 568 3.28 -6.19 -15.14
N PHE A 569 3.05 -5.61 -13.95
CA PHE A 569 4.11 -5.27 -13.00
C PHE A 569 4.67 -6.51 -12.30
N ALA A 570 3.84 -7.21 -11.52
CA ALA A 570 4.20 -8.33 -10.65
C ALA A 570 4.81 -9.54 -11.37
N THR A 571 4.35 -9.78 -12.60
CA THR A 571 4.78 -10.95 -13.37
C THR A 571 6.05 -10.70 -14.19
N ALA A 572 6.48 -9.44 -14.32
CA ALA A 572 7.35 -9.06 -15.43
C ALA A 572 8.01 -7.68 -15.39
N ALA A 573 7.24 -6.58 -15.42
CA ALA A 573 7.87 -5.27 -15.63
C ALA A 573 8.74 -4.90 -14.43
N PHE A 574 8.33 -5.26 -13.20
CA PHE A 574 9.20 -5.14 -12.03
C PHE A 574 10.21 -6.28 -11.90
N ARG A 575 9.97 -7.38 -12.63
CA ARG A 575 10.99 -8.39 -12.95
C ARG A 575 11.91 -7.91 -14.08
N PHE A 576 12.54 -6.75 -13.94
CA PHE A 576 13.51 -6.21 -14.92
C PHE A 576 14.99 -6.50 -14.64
N GLY A 577 15.26 -7.46 -13.75
CA GLY A 577 16.56 -7.64 -13.17
C GLY A 577 17.54 -8.70 -13.71
N HIS A 578 17.19 -9.90 -14.22
CA HIS A 578 18.15 -11.05 -14.33
C HIS A 578 19.37 -10.71 -15.17
N THR A 579 19.08 -9.94 -16.21
CA THR A 579 20.07 -9.43 -17.13
C THR A 579 21.21 -8.77 -16.37
N LEU A 580 20.90 -8.07 -15.26
CA LEU A 580 21.87 -7.45 -14.36
C LEU A 580 22.65 -8.45 -13.44
N ILE A 581 22.33 -9.75 -13.34
CA ILE A 581 22.90 -10.69 -12.33
C ILE A 581 24.34 -11.06 -12.63
N ARG A 582 25.21 -10.87 -11.63
CA ARG A 582 26.50 -11.56 -11.58
C ARG A 582 26.37 -12.97 -11.01
N ARG A 583 26.96 -13.96 -11.68
CA ARG A 583 27.15 -15.31 -11.10
C ARG A 583 28.01 -15.25 -9.84
N MET A 584 29.08 -14.46 -9.87
CA MET A 584 30.03 -14.32 -8.76
C MET A 584 29.78 -13.00 -8.02
N PHE A 585 29.49 -13.07 -6.72
CA PHE A 585 29.44 -11.89 -5.84
C PHE A 585 30.80 -11.73 -5.13
N PRO A 586 31.56 -10.65 -5.39
CA PRO A 586 32.81 -10.39 -4.69
C PRO A 586 32.63 -10.22 -3.18
N ARG A 587 33.71 -10.41 -2.43
CA ARG A 587 33.78 -10.15 -0.99
C ARG A 587 34.94 -9.19 -0.75
N MET A 588 34.62 -7.98 -0.30
CA MET A 588 35.57 -6.87 -0.24
C MET A 588 35.79 -6.36 1.19
N ASP A 589 36.94 -5.76 1.43
CA ASP A 589 37.26 -5.04 2.67
C ASP A 589 36.65 -3.63 2.71
N SER A 590 36.90 -2.91 3.80
CA SER A 590 36.45 -1.51 4.01
C SER A 590 37.12 -0.48 3.10
N ALA A 591 38.19 -0.88 2.38
CA ALA A 591 38.87 -0.08 1.37
C ALA A 591 38.40 -0.38 -0.06
N PHE A 592 37.54 -1.40 -0.24
CA PHE A 592 37.02 -1.97 -1.49
C PHE A 592 37.99 -2.90 -2.25
N HIS A 593 38.98 -3.51 -1.57
CA HIS A 593 39.80 -4.58 -2.14
C HIS A 593 39.16 -5.95 -1.94
N ASN A 594 39.31 -6.86 -2.90
CA ASN A 594 38.87 -8.26 -2.74
C ASN A 594 39.65 -8.94 -1.61
N MET A 595 38.96 -9.38 -0.56
CA MET A 595 39.59 -9.96 0.64
C MET A 595 39.55 -11.49 0.69
N SER A 596 38.75 -12.13 -0.17
CA SER A 596 38.55 -13.58 -0.22
C SER A 596 37.98 -14.02 -1.56
N ALA A 597 37.72 -15.32 -1.72
CA ALA A 597 37.04 -15.84 -2.91
C ALA A 597 35.58 -15.31 -3.00
N PRO A 598 35.08 -14.99 -4.21
CA PRO A 598 33.71 -14.57 -4.41
C PRO A 598 32.73 -15.73 -4.19
N VAL A 599 31.49 -15.41 -3.79
CA VAL A 599 30.39 -16.37 -3.67
C VAL A 599 29.81 -16.66 -5.07
N ASP A 600 29.83 -17.92 -5.51
CA ASP A 600 29.07 -18.34 -6.69
C ASP A 600 27.60 -18.51 -6.33
N LEU A 601 26.74 -17.64 -6.85
CA LEU A 601 25.30 -17.65 -6.66
C LEU A 601 24.67 -18.99 -7.07
N ALA A 602 25.17 -19.63 -8.15
CA ALA A 602 24.65 -20.92 -8.63
C ALA A 602 24.75 -22.03 -7.58
N GLU A 603 25.77 -21.95 -6.72
CA GLU A 603 26.03 -22.90 -5.64
C GLU A 603 25.40 -22.47 -4.31
N HIS A 604 24.85 -21.25 -4.20
CA HIS A 604 24.45 -20.63 -2.92
C HIS A 604 22.96 -20.25 -2.79
N PHE A 605 22.11 -20.67 -3.74
CA PHE A 605 20.66 -20.65 -3.50
C PHE A 605 20.31 -21.48 -2.25
N ASN A 606 19.52 -20.88 -1.36
CA ASN A 606 19.14 -21.38 -0.02
C ASN A 606 20.31 -21.85 0.86
N ASN A 607 21.54 -21.37 0.62
CA ASN A 607 22.71 -21.62 1.47
C ASN A 607 23.26 -20.30 2.02
N VAL A 608 23.10 -20.09 3.32
CA VAL A 608 23.53 -18.89 4.03
C VAL A 608 24.95 -18.98 4.65
N GLU A 609 25.73 -20.04 4.37
CA GLU A 609 27.12 -20.23 4.83
C GLU A 609 28.01 -18.97 4.72
N PRO A 610 27.97 -18.17 3.63
CA PRO A 610 28.74 -16.92 3.54
C PRO A 610 28.43 -15.86 4.62
N ILE A 611 27.22 -15.88 5.19
CA ILE A 611 26.79 -14.96 6.26
C ILE A 611 27.42 -15.34 7.61
N TYR A 612 27.71 -16.63 7.82
CA TYR A 612 28.33 -17.19 9.03
C TYR A 612 29.86 -17.20 8.95
N ASP A 613 30.41 -17.14 7.74
CA ASP A 613 31.83 -17.15 7.46
C ASP A 613 32.52 -15.85 7.92
N ASN A 614 32.85 -15.82 9.21
CA ASN A 614 33.61 -14.75 9.85
C ASN A 614 35.05 -14.64 9.31
N THR A 615 35.66 -15.70 8.77
CA THR A 615 37.08 -15.65 8.33
C THR A 615 37.24 -14.84 7.04
N ALA A 616 36.20 -14.77 6.22
CA ALA A 616 36.10 -13.89 5.05
C ALA A 616 35.19 -12.67 5.26
N GLY A 617 34.96 -12.23 6.50
CA GLY A 617 34.28 -10.97 6.83
C GLY A 617 32.74 -11.01 6.89
N GLY A 618 32.13 -12.19 6.87
CA GLY A 618 30.68 -12.39 7.06
C GLY A 618 29.81 -11.66 6.02
N MET A 619 28.69 -11.09 6.49
CA MET A 619 27.79 -10.29 5.66
C MET A 619 28.37 -8.94 5.22
N ASP A 620 29.24 -8.34 6.02
CA ASP A 620 29.79 -7.01 5.75
C ASP A 620 30.67 -7.04 4.48
N SER A 621 31.47 -8.10 4.27
CA SER A 621 32.30 -8.21 3.06
C SER A 621 31.49 -8.43 1.78
N LEU A 622 30.35 -9.14 1.88
CA LEU A 622 29.36 -9.24 0.80
C LEU A 622 28.72 -7.88 0.49
N LEU A 623 28.40 -7.09 1.52
CA LEU A 623 27.87 -5.73 1.34
C LEU A 623 28.86 -4.80 0.62
N MET A 624 30.13 -4.79 1.06
CA MET A 624 31.18 -4.04 0.37
C MET A 624 31.34 -4.52 -1.09
N GLY A 625 31.21 -5.83 -1.32
CA GLY A 625 31.21 -6.42 -2.66
C GLY A 625 30.06 -5.95 -3.56
N LEU A 626 28.84 -5.82 -3.04
CA LEU A 626 27.69 -5.28 -3.76
C LEU A 626 27.89 -3.79 -4.12
N LEU A 627 28.47 -3.01 -3.22
CA LEU A 627 28.72 -1.57 -3.40
C LEU A 627 29.93 -1.26 -4.30
N GLY A 628 30.90 -2.19 -4.37
CA GLY A 628 32.14 -2.04 -5.14
C GLY A 628 32.13 -2.68 -6.53
N THR A 629 31.02 -3.30 -6.94
CA THR A 629 30.96 -4.10 -8.18
C THR A 629 29.79 -3.63 -9.06
N PRO A 630 30.02 -3.25 -10.33
CA PRO A 630 28.92 -2.87 -11.22
C PRO A 630 28.05 -4.09 -11.50
N SER A 631 26.74 -3.91 -11.67
CA SER A 631 25.88 -5.00 -12.15
C SER A 631 26.30 -5.47 -13.55
N MET A 632 25.68 -6.52 -14.07
CA MET A 632 25.66 -6.73 -15.52
C MET A 632 24.78 -5.65 -16.19
N ALA A 633 24.86 -5.52 -17.51
CA ALA A 633 24.07 -4.55 -18.28
C ALA A 633 22.57 -4.93 -18.33
N PHE A 634 21.70 -3.97 -18.69
CA PHE A 634 20.30 -4.25 -19.05
C PHE A 634 20.22 -4.59 -20.54
N ASP A 635 19.96 -5.85 -20.87
CA ASP A 635 19.79 -6.38 -22.22
C ASP A 635 19.08 -7.75 -22.22
N ARG A 636 19.02 -8.41 -23.39
CA ARG A 636 18.45 -9.75 -23.57
C ARG A 636 19.39 -10.92 -23.20
N HIS A 637 20.54 -10.68 -22.61
CA HIS A 637 21.48 -11.71 -22.16
C HIS A 637 21.39 -11.91 -20.65
N ILE A 638 21.56 -13.16 -20.21
CA ILE A 638 21.29 -13.55 -18.81
C ILE A 638 22.35 -14.54 -18.33
N THR A 639 22.77 -14.41 -17.08
CA THR A 639 23.70 -15.37 -16.47
C THR A 639 23.11 -16.77 -16.35
N ASP A 640 23.94 -17.76 -16.66
CA ASP A 640 23.62 -19.19 -16.50
C ASP A 640 23.36 -19.57 -15.03
N ALA A 641 23.77 -18.74 -14.06
CA ALA A 641 23.46 -18.96 -12.64
C ALA A 641 21.96 -19.08 -12.35
N VAL A 642 21.10 -18.38 -13.11
CA VAL A 642 19.64 -18.54 -13.03
C VAL A 642 19.00 -19.15 -14.27
N ARG A 643 19.65 -19.06 -15.44
CA ARG A 643 19.13 -19.63 -16.70
C ARG A 643 19.30 -21.15 -16.78
N ASN A 644 20.36 -21.69 -16.17
CA ASN A 644 20.71 -23.10 -16.21
C ASN A 644 20.77 -23.73 -14.80
N HIS A 645 21.19 -22.94 -13.81
CA HIS A 645 21.58 -23.42 -12.48
C HIS A 645 20.66 -22.97 -11.33
N LEU A 646 19.45 -22.46 -11.60
CA LEU A 646 18.54 -22.10 -10.51
C LEU A 646 18.29 -23.32 -9.62
N PHE A 647 18.56 -23.17 -8.32
CA PHE A 647 18.49 -24.24 -7.31
C PHE A 647 19.26 -25.53 -7.67
N ALA A 648 20.26 -25.51 -8.56
CA ALA A 648 20.95 -26.73 -8.98
C ALA A 648 21.49 -27.57 -7.81
N ARG A 649 21.56 -28.90 -8.00
CA ARG A 649 22.22 -29.80 -7.04
C ARG A 649 23.72 -29.75 -7.27
N ARG A 650 24.49 -29.41 -6.21
CA ARG A 650 25.96 -29.37 -6.24
C ARG A 650 26.52 -30.66 -6.84
N GLY A 651 27.41 -30.55 -7.84
CA GLY A 651 28.02 -31.70 -8.53
C GLY A 651 27.13 -32.47 -9.51
N HIS A 652 25.83 -32.16 -9.64
CA HIS A 652 24.93 -32.83 -10.59
C HIS A 652 24.66 -31.95 -11.82
N ALA A 653 25.34 -32.26 -12.92
CA ALA A 653 25.17 -31.56 -14.20
C ALA A 653 23.71 -31.56 -14.70
N THR A 654 23.29 -30.45 -15.31
CA THR A 654 21.94 -30.25 -15.90
C THR A 654 20.78 -30.36 -14.90
N SER A 655 21.06 -30.39 -13.59
CA SER A 655 20.02 -30.62 -12.57
C SER A 655 19.12 -29.42 -12.30
N GLY A 656 19.62 -28.20 -12.49
CA GLY A 656 18.92 -26.95 -12.16
C GLY A 656 17.67 -26.67 -12.99
N MET A 657 17.01 -25.58 -12.64
CA MET A 657 15.88 -25.01 -13.38
C MET A 657 16.31 -23.76 -14.16
N ASP A 658 15.47 -23.36 -15.10
CA ASP A 658 15.58 -22.07 -15.78
C ASP A 658 14.58 -21.06 -15.20
N LEU A 659 15.09 -20.05 -14.49
CA LEU A 659 14.29 -18.95 -13.96
C LEU A 659 13.69 -18.07 -15.08
N ILE A 660 14.25 -18.09 -16.30
CA ILE A 660 13.63 -17.48 -17.49
C ILE A 660 12.34 -18.23 -17.77
N THR A 661 12.43 -19.50 -18.16
CA THR A 661 11.28 -20.35 -18.48
C THR A 661 10.21 -20.36 -17.37
N ILE A 662 10.59 -20.15 -16.11
CA ILE A 662 9.61 -19.92 -15.03
C ILE A 662 8.91 -18.57 -15.14
N ASN A 663 9.63 -17.47 -15.36
CA ASN A 663 9.02 -16.17 -15.59
C ASN A 663 8.21 -16.16 -16.90
N ILE A 664 8.64 -16.91 -17.92
CA ILE A 664 7.87 -17.25 -19.12
C ILE A 664 6.51 -17.78 -18.71
N LEU A 665 6.50 -18.99 -18.17
CA LEU A 665 5.28 -19.74 -17.90
C LEU A 665 4.40 -19.11 -16.80
N ARG A 666 4.88 -18.07 -16.11
CA ARG A 666 4.13 -17.33 -15.07
C ARG A 666 3.25 -16.22 -15.63
N ALA A 667 3.72 -15.44 -16.59
CA ALA A 667 3.09 -14.15 -16.85
C ALA A 667 1.94 -14.22 -17.88
N ARG A 668 2.03 -15.18 -18.81
CA ARG A 668 0.97 -15.52 -19.76
C ARG A 668 -0.01 -16.55 -19.07
N ASP A 669 0.39 -17.28 -18.00
CA ASP A 669 -0.51 -17.97 -17.02
C ASP A 669 -1.38 -16.98 -16.25
N HIS A 670 -0.76 -15.87 -15.83
CA HIS A 670 -1.43 -14.70 -15.26
C HIS A 670 -2.24 -13.90 -16.27
N GLY A 671 -2.29 -14.32 -17.53
CA GLY A 671 -3.18 -13.76 -18.54
C GLY A 671 -2.82 -12.35 -18.99
N VAL A 672 -1.55 -11.98 -19.02
CA VAL A 672 -1.14 -10.64 -19.41
C VAL A 672 -1.09 -10.48 -20.94
N GLN A 673 -1.43 -9.28 -21.41
CA GLN A 673 -1.51 -8.92 -22.83
C GLN A 673 -0.12 -8.87 -23.45
N PRO A 674 0.05 -9.24 -24.74
CA PRO A 674 1.33 -9.16 -25.44
C PRO A 674 1.99 -7.78 -25.41
N TYR A 675 3.30 -7.74 -25.71
CA TYR A 675 4.12 -6.53 -25.80
C TYR A 675 3.41 -5.39 -26.55
N ASN A 676 2.82 -5.69 -27.71
CA ASN A 676 2.29 -4.68 -28.61
C ASN A 676 1.02 -3.97 -28.08
N ASP A 677 0.21 -4.66 -27.27
CA ASP A 677 -0.95 -4.07 -26.58
C ASP A 677 -0.52 -3.13 -25.47
N LEU A 678 0.52 -3.49 -24.72
CA LEU A 678 1.02 -2.66 -23.61
C LEU A 678 1.94 -1.53 -24.08
N ARG A 679 2.62 -1.69 -25.22
CA ARG A 679 3.24 -0.61 -26.01
C ARG A 679 2.19 0.46 -26.37
N GLU A 680 1.05 0.04 -26.90
CA GLU A 680 -0.07 0.91 -27.27
C GLU A 680 -0.70 1.61 -26.05
N PHE A 681 -0.95 0.88 -24.96
CA PHE A 681 -1.40 1.44 -23.67
C PHE A 681 -0.45 2.52 -23.13
N CYS A 682 0.86 2.34 -23.29
CA CYS A 682 1.89 3.29 -22.90
C CYS A 682 2.04 4.50 -23.84
N GLY A 683 1.16 4.65 -24.84
CA GLY A 683 1.12 5.79 -25.75
C GLY A 683 2.14 5.73 -26.88
N LEU A 684 2.72 4.55 -27.15
CA LEU A 684 3.60 4.29 -28.29
C LEU A 684 2.77 3.72 -29.46
N LYS A 685 3.27 3.86 -30.69
CA LYS A 685 2.59 3.32 -31.88
C LYS A 685 2.54 1.79 -31.81
N LYS A 686 1.35 1.19 -31.95
CA LYS A 686 1.23 -0.26 -32.17
C LYS A 686 2.00 -0.68 -33.44
N ALA A 687 2.86 -1.68 -33.33
CA ALA A 687 3.53 -2.28 -34.48
C ALA A 687 2.52 -3.04 -35.36
N ARG A 688 2.73 -3.03 -36.68
CA ARG A 688 1.99 -3.88 -37.64
C ARG A 688 2.93 -4.75 -38.49
N SER A 689 4.22 -4.59 -38.27
CA SER A 689 5.31 -5.25 -38.98
C SER A 689 6.56 -5.18 -38.12
N TRP A 690 7.52 -6.08 -38.37
CA TRP A 690 8.81 -6.09 -37.69
C TRP A 690 9.60 -4.78 -37.86
N GLY A 691 9.38 -4.02 -38.95
CA GLY A 691 9.98 -2.70 -39.17
C GLY A 691 9.40 -1.57 -38.30
N ASP A 692 8.19 -1.73 -37.74
CA ASP A 692 7.62 -0.76 -36.78
C ASP A 692 8.30 -0.82 -35.39
N LEU A 693 9.23 -1.76 -35.20
CA LEU A 693 10.03 -1.91 -33.98
C LEU A 693 11.37 -1.19 -34.05
N SER A 694 11.95 -0.99 -35.25
CA SER A 694 13.27 -0.36 -35.45
C SER A 694 13.46 1.03 -34.82
N PRO A 695 12.42 1.88 -34.62
CA PRO A 695 12.56 3.14 -33.87
C PRO A 695 12.76 2.97 -32.36
N SER A 696 12.53 1.76 -31.81
CA SER A 696 12.60 1.48 -30.37
C SER A 696 13.37 0.21 -30.01
N MET A 697 13.88 -0.55 -30.99
CA MET A 697 14.63 -1.80 -30.81
C MET A 697 15.77 -1.86 -31.82
N ASP A 698 16.92 -2.43 -31.44
CA ASP A 698 18.01 -2.67 -32.40
C ASP A 698 17.69 -3.85 -33.34
N GLN A 699 18.35 -3.89 -34.50
CA GLN A 699 18.09 -4.92 -35.51
C GLN A 699 18.39 -6.34 -35.02
N THR A 700 19.39 -6.55 -34.15
CA THR A 700 19.71 -7.89 -33.62
C THR A 700 18.67 -8.39 -32.63
N SER A 701 18.00 -7.48 -31.91
CA SER A 701 16.91 -7.82 -30.99
C SER A 701 15.59 -8.02 -31.74
N ILE A 702 15.31 -7.23 -32.78
CA ILE A 702 14.22 -7.50 -33.72
C ILE A 702 14.40 -8.87 -34.39
N ASP A 703 15.62 -9.18 -34.85
CA ASP A 703 15.92 -10.46 -35.44
C ASP A 703 15.82 -11.60 -34.42
N ALA A 704 16.31 -11.45 -33.18
CA ALA A 704 16.13 -12.48 -32.15
C ALA A 704 14.66 -12.87 -31.88
N LEU A 705 13.73 -11.91 -32.03
CA LEU A 705 12.29 -12.15 -31.90
C LEU A 705 11.64 -12.73 -33.18
N ARG A 706 12.02 -12.22 -34.36
CA ARG A 706 11.31 -12.39 -35.64
C ARG A 706 11.55 -13.74 -36.31
N LYS A 707 10.50 -14.53 -36.54
CA LYS A 707 10.58 -15.78 -37.31
C LYS A 707 10.98 -15.60 -38.78
N VAL A 708 12.25 -15.84 -39.12
CA VAL A 708 12.72 -15.93 -40.51
C VAL A 708 12.76 -17.39 -40.99
N ARG A 709 12.24 -17.65 -42.19
CA ARG A 709 12.16 -18.98 -42.81
C ARG A 709 13.31 -19.28 -43.77
N ASP A 710 14.56 -19.15 -43.30
CA ASP A 710 15.70 -19.71 -44.04
C ASP A 710 15.81 -21.22 -43.73
N ARG A 711 16.11 -22.04 -44.75
CA ARG A 711 16.37 -23.49 -44.61
C ARG A 711 17.86 -23.82 -44.56
N SER A 712 18.73 -22.86 -44.88
CA SER A 712 20.19 -23.02 -44.92
C SER A 712 20.89 -22.56 -43.64
N LEU A 713 20.18 -21.89 -42.73
CA LEU A 713 20.67 -21.43 -41.43
C LEU A 713 19.75 -21.94 -40.31
N TRP A 714 20.29 -22.79 -39.41
CA TRP A 714 19.58 -23.35 -38.26
C TRP A 714 19.43 -22.32 -37.12
N ILE A 715 18.73 -21.22 -37.40
CA ILE A 715 18.34 -20.21 -36.41
C ILE A 715 16.83 -20.28 -36.26
N HIS A 716 16.34 -20.93 -35.19
CA HIS A 716 14.92 -21.01 -34.87
C HIS A 716 14.49 -19.86 -33.97
N TYR A 717 14.43 -18.70 -34.63
CA TYR A 717 13.65 -17.53 -34.28
C TYR A 717 12.23 -17.85 -33.74
N VAL A 718 11.71 -16.98 -32.86
CA VAL A 718 10.60 -17.34 -31.94
C VAL A 718 9.20 -17.04 -32.48
N TYR A 719 8.83 -15.77 -32.71
CA TYR A 719 7.44 -15.33 -32.90
C TYR A 719 7.06 -15.16 -34.37
N ASP A 720 5.86 -15.62 -34.77
CA ASP A 720 5.35 -15.46 -36.14
C ASP A 720 4.93 -14.00 -36.45
N HIS A 721 4.27 -13.31 -35.51
CA HIS A 721 3.82 -11.92 -35.65
C HIS A 721 4.26 -11.01 -34.49
N VAL A 722 4.21 -9.69 -34.71
CA VAL A 722 4.57 -8.67 -33.69
C VAL A 722 3.55 -8.55 -32.56
N ASP A 723 2.31 -9.00 -32.78
CA ASP A 723 1.28 -9.11 -31.74
C ASP A 723 1.45 -10.36 -30.88
N ASP A 724 2.26 -11.34 -31.29
CA ASP A 724 2.53 -12.56 -30.52
C ASP A 724 3.68 -12.37 -29.52
N ILE A 725 4.38 -11.23 -29.57
CA ILE A 725 5.59 -10.98 -28.77
C ILE A 725 5.26 -10.91 -27.29
N ASP A 726 5.87 -11.80 -26.52
CA ASP A 726 5.80 -11.85 -25.07
C ASP A 726 6.34 -10.59 -24.46
N ILE A 727 5.64 -10.07 -23.46
CA ILE A 727 5.85 -8.67 -23.10
C ILE A 727 7.26 -8.45 -22.57
N PHE A 728 7.88 -9.36 -21.82
CA PHE A 728 9.25 -9.15 -21.31
C PHE A 728 10.40 -9.37 -22.31
N PRO A 729 10.47 -10.39 -23.18
CA PRO A 729 11.45 -10.34 -24.27
C PRO A 729 11.20 -9.15 -25.19
N GLY A 730 9.95 -8.69 -25.35
CA GLY A 730 9.63 -7.39 -25.92
C GLY A 730 10.29 -6.23 -25.13
N LEU A 731 10.07 -6.15 -23.82
CA LEU A 731 10.62 -5.09 -22.96
C LEU A 731 12.16 -5.13 -22.86
N LEU A 732 12.83 -6.29 -22.90
CA LEU A 732 14.30 -6.36 -22.96
C LEU A 732 14.87 -5.99 -24.33
N SER A 733 14.06 -6.13 -25.38
CA SER A 733 14.44 -5.77 -26.75
C SER A 733 14.24 -4.29 -27.03
N GLU A 734 13.50 -3.57 -26.18
CA GLU A 734 13.39 -2.11 -26.26
C GLU A 734 14.66 -1.40 -25.77
N LEU A 735 15.06 -0.36 -26.49
CA LEU A 735 16.17 0.53 -26.15
C LEU A 735 15.84 1.38 -24.91
N PRO A 736 16.70 1.44 -23.88
CA PRO A 736 16.49 2.27 -22.70
C PRO A 736 16.23 3.76 -22.98
N ILE A 737 15.44 4.42 -22.14
CA ILE A 737 15.25 5.87 -22.19
C ILE A 737 16.59 6.54 -21.83
N LYS A 738 17.06 7.50 -22.63
CA LYS A 738 18.28 8.27 -22.33
C LYS A 738 18.20 8.92 -20.95
N GLY A 739 19.09 8.52 -20.03
CA GLY A 739 19.10 8.99 -18.64
C GLY A 739 18.23 8.18 -17.68
N ALA A 740 17.77 6.99 -18.08
CA ALA A 740 17.15 5.99 -17.23
C ALA A 740 17.72 4.60 -17.56
N LEU A 741 17.57 3.65 -16.65
CA LEU A 741 18.00 2.27 -16.85
C LEU A 741 17.02 1.46 -17.72
N MET A 742 15.74 1.86 -17.78
CA MET A 742 14.69 1.09 -18.45
C MET A 742 14.12 1.75 -19.72
N PRO A 743 13.57 0.93 -20.63
CA PRO A 743 12.95 1.39 -21.87
C PRO A 743 11.52 1.93 -21.70
N PRO A 744 10.98 2.62 -22.75
CA PRO A 744 9.71 3.32 -22.72
C PRO A 744 8.50 2.55 -22.15
N THR A 745 8.25 1.32 -22.60
CA THR A 745 7.05 0.57 -22.18
C THR A 745 7.22 0.02 -20.76
N MET A 746 8.42 -0.44 -20.41
CA MET A 746 8.75 -0.95 -19.07
C MET A 746 8.66 0.15 -18.01
N ALA A 747 9.29 1.29 -18.28
CA ALA A 747 9.29 2.45 -17.39
C ALA A 747 7.90 3.06 -17.23
N CYS A 748 7.05 3.00 -18.25
CA CYS A 748 5.64 3.39 -18.19
C CYS A 748 4.83 2.52 -17.20
N ILE A 749 4.90 1.19 -17.30
CA ILE A 749 4.17 0.26 -16.42
C ILE A 749 4.59 0.47 -14.96
N ILE A 750 5.88 0.67 -14.72
CA ILE A 750 6.43 0.94 -13.39
C ILE A 750 5.98 2.31 -12.87
N ALA A 751 6.00 3.36 -13.69
CA ALA A 751 5.53 4.68 -13.30
C ALA A 751 4.04 4.69 -12.91
N GLU A 752 3.19 3.94 -13.63
CA GLU A 752 1.76 3.78 -13.31
C GLU A 752 1.55 3.08 -11.96
N GLN A 753 2.29 2.00 -11.71
CA GLN A 753 2.18 1.28 -10.44
C GLN A 753 2.67 2.13 -9.25
N PHE A 754 3.85 2.76 -9.34
CA PHE A 754 4.36 3.61 -8.26
C PHE A 754 3.53 4.90 -8.08
N GLU A 755 2.85 5.39 -9.13
CA GLU A 755 1.87 6.46 -8.98
C GLU A 755 0.71 6.03 -8.07
N ARG A 756 0.22 4.79 -8.22
CA ARG A 756 -0.78 4.21 -7.31
C ARG A 756 -0.25 4.05 -5.90
N LEU A 757 0.96 3.50 -5.74
CA LEU A 757 1.55 3.26 -4.41
C LEU A 757 1.85 4.57 -3.65
N LYS A 758 1.96 5.71 -4.33
CA LYS A 758 2.03 7.04 -3.72
C LYS A 758 0.66 7.68 -3.50
N LYS A 759 -0.19 7.75 -4.54
CA LYS A 759 -1.46 8.50 -4.50
C LYS A 759 -2.58 7.78 -3.76
N CYS A 760 -2.48 6.47 -3.58
CA CYS A 760 -3.58 5.63 -3.11
C CYS A 760 -3.30 5.03 -1.72
N ASP A 761 -2.23 5.49 -1.07
CA ASP A 761 -1.79 5.12 0.28
C ASP A 761 -2.07 6.25 1.29
N ARG A 762 -3.02 6.03 2.21
CA ARG A 762 -3.40 6.96 3.30
C ARG A 762 -2.22 7.29 4.22
N PHE A 763 -1.23 6.41 4.26
CA PHE A 763 -0.05 6.48 5.13
C PHE A 763 1.24 6.77 4.34
N TYR A 764 1.17 7.21 3.07
CA TYR A 764 2.35 7.71 2.36
C TYR A 764 3.04 8.79 3.19
N TYR A 765 4.36 8.69 3.40
CA TYR A 765 5.01 9.41 4.50
C TYR A 765 4.80 10.94 4.47
N GLU A 766 4.83 11.58 3.29
CA GLU A 766 4.66 13.03 3.17
C GLU A 766 3.20 13.55 3.28
N ASN A 767 2.20 12.68 3.41
CA ASN A 767 0.78 13.01 3.25
C ASN A 767 0.26 13.96 4.35
N ASP A 768 -0.65 14.91 4.04
CA ASP A 768 -1.07 15.98 4.97
C ASP A 768 -2.23 15.63 5.92
N LEU A 769 -2.69 14.37 5.90
CA LEU A 769 -3.88 13.91 6.62
C LEU A 769 -3.74 13.98 8.14
N PRO A 770 -4.76 14.46 8.89
CA PRO A 770 -4.64 14.82 10.31
C PRO A 770 -4.08 13.74 11.25
N TYR A 771 -4.43 12.46 11.02
CA TYR A 771 -4.09 11.36 11.92
C TYR A 771 -2.86 10.54 11.50
N THR A 772 -2.47 10.57 10.22
CA THR A 772 -1.41 9.68 9.70
C THR A 772 -0.10 10.40 9.34
N LYS A 773 -0.14 11.72 9.16
CA LYS A 773 1.04 12.54 8.87
C LYS A 773 2.08 12.53 9.99
N PHE A 774 3.33 12.74 9.60
CA PHE A 774 4.39 13.18 10.52
C PHE A 774 4.28 14.70 10.78
N SER A 775 5.02 15.22 11.77
CA SER A 775 5.23 16.67 11.91
C SER A 775 6.16 17.19 10.81
N GLN A 776 6.22 18.51 10.58
CA GLN A 776 7.13 19.06 9.56
C GLN A 776 8.60 18.83 9.92
N GLU A 777 8.94 18.89 11.22
CA GLU A 777 10.28 18.58 11.73
C GLU A 777 10.63 17.11 11.43
N GLN A 778 9.72 16.18 11.74
CA GLN A 778 9.88 14.75 11.47
C GLN A 778 10.08 14.46 9.97
N LEU A 779 9.29 15.07 9.09
CA LEU A 779 9.48 14.96 7.63
C LEU A 779 10.84 15.50 7.18
N ASN A 780 11.28 16.61 7.76
CA ASN A 780 12.54 17.25 7.38
C ASN A 780 13.77 16.46 7.88
N GLU A 781 13.61 15.58 8.88
CA GLU A 781 14.62 14.58 9.24
C GLU A 781 14.59 13.36 8.28
N ILE A 782 13.41 12.79 7.99
CA ILE A 782 13.26 11.65 7.06
C ILE A 782 13.82 11.99 5.67
N ARG A 783 13.63 13.24 5.19
CA ARG A 783 14.16 13.75 3.91
C ARG A 783 15.69 13.82 3.81
N LYS A 784 16.42 13.58 4.90
CA LYS A 784 17.90 13.48 4.90
C LYS A 784 18.40 12.05 4.73
N VAL A 785 17.52 11.06 4.90
CA VAL A 785 17.91 9.64 4.92
C VAL A 785 18.18 9.15 3.51
N THR A 786 19.38 8.63 3.30
CA THR A 786 19.79 7.90 2.10
C THR A 786 20.09 6.45 2.45
N LEU A 787 19.99 5.52 1.49
CA LEU A 787 20.43 4.14 1.72
C LEU A 787 21.92 4.09 2.13
N GLY A 788 22.76 4.99 1.61
CA GLY A 788 24.14 5.17 2.07
C GLY A 788 24.25 5.45 3.58
N SER A 789 23.41 6.35 4.12
CA SER A 789 23.36 6.66 5.55
C SER A 789 22.91 5.46 6.41
N ILE A 790 21.89 4.70 5.97
CA ILE A 790 21.44 3.47 6.67
C ILE A 790 22.54 2.39 6.64
N LEU A 791 23.24 2.21 5.52
CA LEU A 791 24.34 1.25 5.43
C LEU A 791 25.50 1.65 6.35
N CYS A 792 25.89 2.94 6.36
CA CYS A 792 26.88 3.47 7.31
C CYS A 792 26.46 3.36 8.79
N ALA A 793 25.16 3.35 9.10
CA ALA A 793 24.66 3.19 10.46
C ALA A 793 24.63 1.72 10.94
N ASN A 794 24.58 0.75 10.02
CA ASN A 794 24.29 -0.66 10.33
C ASN A 794 25.34 -1.67 9.87
N ALA A 795 26.27 -1.31 8.99
CA ALA A 795 27.39 -2.14 8.56
C ALA A 795 28.63 -1.86 9.42
N ARG A 796 29.05 -2.83 10.24
CA ARG A 796 30.07 -2.61 11.29
C ARG A 796 31.46 -2.30 10.73
N SER A 797 31.77 -2.84 9.55
CA SER A 797 33.07 -2.73 8.89
C SER A 797 33.15 -1.56 7.91
N MET A 798 32.05 -0.84 7.68
CA MET A 798 31.97 0.22 6.67
C MET A 798 32.51 1.55 7.23
N ILE A 799 33.59 2.06 6.61
CA ILE A 799 34.23 3.33 7.02
C ILE A 799 33.98 4.47 6.02
N LYS A 800 33.72 4.13 4.77
CA LYS A 800 33.40 5.03 3.64
C LYS A 800 32.44 4.32 2.68
N VAL A 801 31.61 5.09 1.97
CA VAL A 801 30.77 4.62 0.87
C VAL A 801 30.44 5.79 -0.06
N GLN A 802 30.12 5.52 -1.31
CA GLN A 802 29.61 6.55 -2.23
C GLN A 802 28.25 7.12 -1.74
N PRO A 803 27.99 8.44 -1.90
CA PRO A 803 26.73 9.07 -1.53
C PRO A 803 25.50 8.41 -2.17
N ASP A 804 25.57 8.12 -3.47
CA ASP A 804 24.53 7.41 -4.21
C ASP A 804 24.94 5.95 -4.42
N VAL A 805 24.48 5.08 -3.54
CA VAL A 805 24.83 3.65 -3.51
C VAL A 805 24.26 2.83 -4.68
N PHE A 806 23.37 3.42 -5.49
CA PHE A 806 22.83 2.79 -6.69
C PHE A 806 23.64 3.13 -7.96
N ILE A 807 24.65 3.99 -7.84
CA ILE A 807 25.62 4.30 -8.91
C ILE A 807 27.00 3.80 -8.43
N MET A 808 27.86 3.42 -9.37
CA MET A 808 29.26 3.13 -9.06
C MET A 808 29.97 4.40 -8.55
N PRO A 809 30.97 4.27 -7.66
CA PRO A 809 31.82 5.39 -7.29
C PRO A 809 32.64 5.91 -8.49
N ASP A 810 32.78 7.22 -8.58
CA ASP A 810 33.65 7.93 -9.52
C ASP A 810 34.34 9.12 -8.82
N GLU A 811 35.42 9.65 -9.37
CA GLU A 811 36.23 10.69 -8.70
C GLU A 811 35.56 12.09 -8.67
N LEU A 812 34.52 12.34 -9.46
CA LEU A 812 33.96 13.67 -9.72
C LEU A 812 32.53 13.84 -9.21
N THR A 813 31.66 12.83 -9.33
CA THR A 813 30.21 12.98 -9.02
C THR A 813 29.70 12.09 -7.89
N ASN A 814 30.33 10.95 -7.63
CA ASN A 814 29.89 9.96 -6.64
C ASN A 814 31.07 9.39 -5.83
N ALA A 815 32.04 10.23 -5.49
CA ALA A 815 33.24 9.83 -4.77
C ALA A 815 32.92 9.28 -3.38
N GLN A 816 33.66 8.25 -2.94
CA GLN A 816 33.40 7.59 -1.65
C GLN A 816 33.75 8.51 -0.48
N VAL A 817 32.74 8.89 0.31
CA VAL A 817 32.90 9.75 1.50
C VAL A 817 32.91 8.94 2.79
N PRO A 818 33.62 9.39 3.84
CA PRO A 818 33.59 8.76 5.16
C PRO A 818 32.18 8.69 5.77
N CYS A 819 31.84 7.59 6.42
CA CYS A 819 30.51 7.37 7.01
C CYS A 819 30.09 8.38 8.10
N ARG A 820 31.05 9.13 8.65
CA ARG A 820 30.80 10.23 9.59
C ARG A 820 30.30 11.53 8.93
N ASP A 821 30.48 11.65 7.61
CA ASP A 821 30.19 12.86 6.84
C ASP A 821 28.77 12.78 6.20
N PHE A 822 28.10 11.62 6.30
CA PHE A 822 26.67 11.46 6.00
C PHE A 822 25.79 12.15 7.06
N ALA A 823 24.66 12.71 6.62
CA ALA A 823 23.60 13.15 7.51
C ALA A 823 23.04 11.96 8.31
N LYS A 824 22.67 12.20 9.57
CA LYS A 824 22.05 11.21 10.46
C LYS A 824 20.63 11.68 10.80
N LEU A 825 19.69 10.75 10.86
CA LEU A 825 18.33 11.00 11.34
C LEU A 825 18.39 11.50 12.79
N ASP A 826 17.97 12.73 13.05
CA ASP A 826 17.80 13.23 14.42
C ASP A 826 16.42 12.79 14.94
N LEU A 827 16.38 11.99 16.01
CA LEU A 827 15.13 11.48 16.58
C LEU A 827 14.50 12.42 17.61
N LYS A 828 15.10 13.57 17.92
CA LYS A 828 14.51 14.60 18.82
C LYS A 828 13.09 15.07 18.44
N PRO A 829 12.66 15.11 17.15
CA PRO A 829 11.27 15.40 16.77
C PRO A 829 10.27 14.29 17.13
N TRP A 830 10.74 13.12 17.60
CA TRP A 830 9.91 12.06 18.18
C TRP A 830 9.95 12.02 19.72
N THR A 831 10.64 12.97 20.37
CA THR A 831 10.51 13.14 21.83
C THR A 831 9.11 13.64 22.18
N ASP A 832 8.34 12.80 22.87
CA ASP A 832 6.96 13.03 23.28
C ASP A 832 6.89 13.95 24.49
N ARG A 833 7.19 15.24 24.28
CA ARG A 833 7.33 16.20 25.38
C ARG A 833 5.96 16.49 26.03
N PRO A 834 5.80 16.28 27.35
CA PRO A 834 4.58 16.70 28.05
C PRO A 834 4.50 18.22 28.22
N THR A 835 5.62 18.95 28.02
CA THR A 835 5.67 20.41 27.95
C THR A 835 6.38 20.91 26.69
N CYS A 836 5.93 22.04 26.16
CA CYS A 836 6.63 22.82 25.16
C CYS A 836 7.43 23.93 25.86
N PHE A 837 8.54 24.34 25.24
CA PHE A 837 9.25 25.57 25.61
C PHE A 837 8.77 26.70 24.70
N ILE A 838 8.33 27.81 25.29
CA ILE A 838 7.94 29.06 24.61
C ILE A 838 8.67 30.19 25.35
N ASP A 839 9.67 30.80 24.71
CA ASP A 839 10.54 31.85 25.27
C ASP A 839 10.90 31.59 26.74
N ASP A 840 11.70 30.52 26.92
CA ASP A 840 12.25 29.97 28.17
C ASP A 840 11.24 29.50 29.23
N ARG A 841 9.94 29.45 28.91
CA ARG A 841 8.89 28.95 29.81
C ARG A 841 8.30 27.62 29.36
N HIS A 842 8.09 26.73 30.33
CA HIS A 842 7.38 25.45 30.15
C HIS A 842 5.86 25.69 30.07
N VAL A 843 5.21 25.04 29.10
CA VAL A 843 3.75 25.05 28.90
C VAL A 843 3.29 23.61 28.68
N LEU A 844 2.33 23.10 29.47
CA LEU A 844 1.83 21.72 29.34
C LEU A 844 1.11 21.50 28.01
N ARG A 845 1.13 20.27 27.49
CA ARG A 845 0.41 19.91 26.25
C ARG A 845 -1.10 20.13 26.44
N GLY A 846 -1.68 20.98 25.59
CA GLY A 846 -3.06 21.48 25.69
C GLY A 846 -3.13 22.95 26.13
N ASP A 847 -2.21 23.40 26.99
CA ASP A 847 -2.19 24.77 27.50
C ASP A 847 -1.69 25.79 26.45
N SER A 848 -2.00 27.06 26.69
CA SER A 848 -1.62 28.18 25.83
C SER A 848 -0.99 29.33 26.61
N MET A 849 0.07 29.92 26.07
CA MET A 849 0.79 31.05 26.66
C MET A 849 0.83 32.22 25.68
N LYS A 850 0.73 33.47 26.17
CA LYS A 850 1.09 34.64 25.37
C LYS A 850 2.62 34.71 25.26
N ARG A 851 3.12 34.72 24.03
CA ARG A 851 4.56 34.84 23.72
C ARG A 851 4.99 36.31 23.75
N SER A 852 4.20 37.13 23.08
CA SER A 852 4.38 38.57 22.89
C SER A 852 3.01 39.26 22.98
N PRO A 853 2.91 40.60 22.94
CA PRO A 853 1.63 41.29 23.14
C PRO A 853 0.54 40.84 22.14
N CYS A 854 0.93 40.47 20.92
CA CYS A 854 0.03 40.06 19.83
C CYS A 854 0.29 38.64 19.30
N HIS A 855 0.95 37.74 20.05
CA HIS A 855 1.01 36.31 19.72
C HIS A 855 0.73 35.43 20.94
N SER A 856 -0.02 34.34 20.70
CA SER A 856 -0.19 33.26 21.67
C SER A 856 0.16 31.91 21.03
N CYS A 857 0.82 31.06 21.80
CA CYS A 857 1.28 29.75 21.38
C CYS A 857 0.63 28.67 22.25
N THR A 858 -0.05 27.73 21.61
CA THR A 858 -0.63 26.54 22.25
C THR A 858 0.36 25.40 22.17
N CYS A 859 0.65 24.72 23.27
CA CYS A 859 1.49 23.52 23.24
C CYS A 859 0.70 22.34 22.69
N THR A 860 1.14 21.78 21.56
CA THR A 860 0.52 20.63 20.90
C THR A 860 1.47 19.44 20.86
N ALA A 861 1.01 18.28 20.36
CA ALA A 861 1.89 17.14 20.12
C ALA A 861 2.98 17.45 19.09
N ASP A 862 2.72 18.37 18.14
CA ASP A 862 3.70 18.89 17.17
C ASP A 862 4.61 20.00 17.75
N GLY A 863 4.60 20.23 19.07
CA GLY A 863 5.25 21.38 19.69
C GLY A 863 4.37 22.65 19.74
N PRO A 864 4.95 23.83 20.02
CA PRO A 864 4.22 25.07 20.27
C PRO A 864 3.69 25.72 18.99
N ARG A 865 2.38 25.62 18.74
CA ARG A 865 1.72 26.28 17.61
C ARG A 865 1.36 27.72 17.97
N CYS A 866 2.21 28.66 17.53
CA CYS A 866 1.98 30.10 17.66
C CYS A 866 1.00 30.64 16.61
N ARG A 867 0.11 31.53 17.03
CA ARG A 867 -0.78 32.34 16.17
C ARG A 867 -0.77 33.80 16.61
N SER A 868 -0.87 34.70 15.64
CA SER A 868 -1.13 36.11 15.89
C SER A 868 -2.51 36.29 16.52
N LEU A 869 -2.58 37.05 17.61
CA LEU A 869 -3.81 37.45 18.27
C LEU A 869 -4.43 38.64 17.53
N TYR A 870 -5.76 38.64 17.41
CA TYR A 870 -6.51 39.81 16.96
C TYR A 870 -6.55 40.87 18.07
N ILE A 871 -6.10 42.09 17.78
CA ILE A 871 -6.06 43.20 18.74
C ILE A 871 -7.21 44.16 18.46
N SER A 872 -8.27 44.07 19.25
CA SER A 872 -9.41 45.00 19.20
C SER A 872 -9.10 46.40 19.75
N ASN A 873 -8.07 46.55 20.61
CA ASN A 873 -7.76 47.83 21.25
C ASN A 873 -6.25 48.10 21.41
N CYS A 874 -5.68 48.77 20.42
CA CYS A 874 -4.28 49.20 20.42
C CYS A 874 -3.94 50.26 21.49
N LYS A 875 -4.91 51.06 21.96
CA LYS A 875 -4.68 52.01 23.07
C LYS A 875 -4.52 51.31 24.41
N GLN A 876 -5.15 50.15 24.59
CA GLN A 876 -4.97 49.33 25.78
C GLN A 876 -3.68 48.48 25.69
N LEU A 877 -3.37 47.93 24.51
CA LEU A 877 -2.09 47.28 24.24
C LEU A 877 -0.88 48.16 24.61
N LEU A 878 -0.93 49.45 24.26
CA LEU A 878 0.08 50.48 24.59
C LEU A 878 -0.05 51.08 26.02
N LYS A 879 -0.75 50.38 26.92
CA LYS A 879 -0.71 50.53 28.39
C LYS A 879 -0.25 49.24 29.06
N ASP A 880 -0.74 48.10 28.60
CA ASP A 880 -0.45 46.77 29.15
C ASP A 880 1.01 46.34 28.86
N TYR A 881 1.61 46.89 27.80
CA TYR A 881 2.97 46.62 27.35
C TYR A 881 3.68 47.92 26.95
N SER A 882 5.02 47.95 27.07
CA SER A 882 5.81 49.10 26.64
C SER A 882 5.82 49.25 25.12
N ILE A 883 6.04 50.46 24.62
CA ILE A 883 6.05 50.71 23.17
C ILE A 883 7.20 49.96 22.46
N GLU A 884 8.30 49.68 23.14
CA GLU A 884 9.41 48.88 22.58
C GLU A 884 9.08 47.38 22.49
N GLU A 885 8.26 46.83 23.39
CA GLU A 885 7.73 45.46 23.24
C GLU A 885 6.71 45.39 22.10
N VAL A 886 5.82 46.38 22.01
CA VAL A 886 4.80 46.47 20.96
C VAL A 886 5.43 46.71 19.57
N LYS A 887 6.54 47.46 19.47
CA LYS A 887 7.33 47.61 18.23
C LYS A 887 8.00 46.30 17.77
N LYS A 888 8.45 45.45 18.70
CA LYS A 888 9.18 44.21 18.38
C LYS A 888 8.26 43.10 17.86
N ASP A 889 6.97 43.15 18.18
CA ASP A 889 5.97 42.22 17.63
C ASP A 889 5.37 42.78 16.33
N MET A 890 5.77 42.23 15.18
CA MET A 890 5.32 42.69 13.88
C MET A 890 3.79 42.51 13.66
N ALA A 891 3.12 41.57 14.36
CA ALA A 891 1.67 41.47 14.30
C ALA A 891 0.97 42.59 15.11
N CYS A 892 1.64 43.13 16.14
CA CYS A 892 1.21 44.38 16.77
C CYS A 892 1.43 45.57 15.84
N VAL A 893 2.61 45.68 15.21
CA VAL A 893 2.93 46.80 14.30
C VAL A 893 1.93 46.89 13.15
N ILE A 894 1.55 45.76 12.55
CA ILE A 894 0.54 45.71 11.49
C ILE A 894 -0.85 46.13 11.99
N GLN A 895 -1.30 45.64 13.15
CA GLN A 895 -2.64 45.93 13.67
C GLN A 895 -2.77 47.32 14.31
N CYS A 896 -1.67 47.90 14.80
CA CYS A 896 -1.65 49.11 15.62
C CYS A 896 -0.81 50.26 15.02
N ALA A 897 -0.46 50.17 13.74
CA ALA A 897 0.47 51.07 13.04
C ALA A 897 0.25 52.57 13.34
N THR A 898 -0.99 53.06 13.25
CA THR A 898 -1.33 54.49 13.46
C THR A 898 -0.96 54.97 14.86
N LEU A 899 -1.33 54.22 15.89
CA LEU A 899 -1.11 54.58 17.30
C LEU A 899 0.34 54.41 17.74
N ILE A 900 1.06 53.46 17.15
CA ILE A 900 2.51 53.33 17.34
C ILE A 900 3.19 54.56 16.73
N LYS A 901 2.81 54.96 15.50
CA LYS A 901 3.36 56.13 14.81
C LYS A 901 3.09 57.44 15.56
N GLU A 902 1.88 57.63 16.08
CA GLU A 902 1.50 58.76 16.94
C GLU A 902 2.39 58.85 18.21
N LYS A 903 2.67 57.72 18.88
CA LYS A 903 3.52 57.69 20.09
C LYS A 903 5.04 57.64 19.83
N THR A 904 5.49 57.56 18.59
CA THR A 904 6.94 57.55 18.25
C THR A 904 7.45 58.86 17.68
N ASN A 905 6.55 59.76 17.28
CA ASN A 905 6.91 61.10 16.81
C ASN A 905 7.09 62.06 18.00
N ASP A 906 8.13 61.84 18.81
CA ASP A 906 8.72 62.84 19.72
C ASP A 906 10.18 63.10 19.31
N PHE A 907 10.38 63.42 18.02
CA PHE A 907 11.16 64.54 17.46
C PHE A 907 11.23 64.45 15.92
#